data_AF-A0A848U5E4-F1
#
_entry.id   AF-A0A848U5E4-F1
#
_cell.length_a   1.000
_cell.length_b   1.000
_cell.length_c   1.000
_cell.angle_alpha   90.00
_cell.angle_beta   90.00
_cell.angle_gamma   90.00
#
_symmetry.space_group_name_H-M   'P 1'
#
loop_
_entity.id
_entity.type
_entity.pdbx_description
1 polymer ?
#
loop_
_entity_poly.entity_id
_entity_poly.type
_entity_poly.pdbx_seq_one_letter_code
_entity_poly.pdbx_strand_id
1 'polypeptide(L)'
;MAETIQHLMQKLLLRLLSLWVKPQVIPSEPASLLDPAIPVLYVLEIGGIADRTVLALACSRHDLPDPAARLHYGTLSESSSVDVLQRRQGLVFRKHRNVQSRRLGRLITAGLDSRAGELQIVPVSVYWGRAPDKELSVWRLWFTENWQIAGRTRKLLTTILHGRDTLLSFSEPLSFLALKDSEETTEVLQRKLSRILRVHFRQRRIASLGPDQSHRRMLINHVLADTSVRQAILAHSTNGSEERARQQAEKYAFEIAADVSYPTIRIFQRLLTRLWNELYDGVEVAGIHRLKHVADGHELIYVPCHRSHIDYLLLSYILYTQGYSLPHIAAGINLNLPVVGGLLRRGGAFFLRRSFAGKPLYAAVFNAYLKEILQRGHALEYFVEGGRSRTGRLLPAKGGMLAMTVSAYLQEPRTPVMFIPVYLGYERLLEGRAFTSELAGGRKQKETVFALLKSLRTLRENYGQVYVNFGEPIALSHLLDEHQPGWRELPVFHDRPAWLKPVVDQLGRDIMQRINEAACVTPISLLAITMLATPRGCISRDELLQQIDMYHALLRGAHADTLVVVPQVDANALIEHGIRLGFIETRHDSIGPMIRLRPGQAAAMTYFRNNILHLLTLPALIAATFNNRRSRTDEQLRYLVNLSYPFLQRELLQNTELGSAAVDQALTALEQASLLGKSDNRWHRASAGSLHAVSLMRLAQVVMPALERNYLCASLLARAPEGRISGDVLAHRNQLSAERLASTQGQDSTELFDRHLHASFVTELIRQGFVLRDGDMLIPQASMLEVENEARTLLGEQVRHAIISAALAASNAS
;
A
#
# COMPACT_ATOMS: atom_id res chain seq x y z
N MET A 1 28.07 22.04 40.64
CA MET A 1 26.91 21.86 41.57
C MET A 1 25.59 21.66 40.82
N ALA A 2 25.18 22.54 39.90
CA ALA A 2 23.92 22.40 39.16
C ALA A 2 23.83 21.13 38.27
N GLU A 3 24.90 20.77 37.55
CA GLU A 3 24.94 19.56 36.71
C GLU A 3 24.89 18.26 37.54
N THR A 4 25.54 18.24 38.70
CA THR A 4 25.57 17.10 39.63
C THR A 4 24.19 16.81 40.22
N ILE A 5 23.45 17.86 40.60
CA ILE A 5 22.06 17.76 41.09
C ILE A 5 21.14 17.29 39.96
N GLN A 6 21.32 17.80 38.73
CA GLN A 6 20.57 17.33 37.57
C GLN A 6 20.81 15.85 37.29
N HIS A 7 22.04 15.37 37.40
CA HIS A 7 22.40 13.97 37.17
C HIS A 7 21.78 13.04 38.23
N LEU A 8 21.78 13.45 39.51
CA LEU A 8 21.13 12.73 40.59
C LEU A 8 19.59 12.67 40.41
N MET A 9 18.98 13.82 40.08
CA MET A 9 17.56 13.88 39.76
C MET A 9 17.20 13.03 38.55
N GLN A 10 18.05 13.00 37.51
CA GLN A 10 17.85 12.18 36.33
C GLN A 10 17.88 10.69 36.65
N LYS A 11 18.81 10.21 37.50
CA LYS A 11 18.86 8.81 37.95
C LYS A 11 17.62 8.40 38.76
N LEU A 12 17.15 9.28 39.65
CA LEU A 12 15.94 9.04 40.43
C LEU A 12 14.69 8.99 39.53
N LEU A 13 14.56 9.95 38.61
CA LEU A 13 13.48 10.00 37.63
C LEU A 13 13.54 8.79 36.69
N LEU A 14 14.74 8.33 36.33
CA LEU A 14 14.94 7.18 35.45
C LEU A 14 14.42 5.90 36.11
N ARG A 15 14.66 5.68 37.40
CA ARG A 15 14.08 4.54 38.15
C ARG A 15 12.56 4.61 38.26
N LEU A 16 11.99 5.81 38.44
CA LEU A 16 10.54 6.01 38.52
C LEU A 16 9.87 5.85 37.16
N LEU A 17 10.47 6.41 36.11
CA LEU A 17 9.94 6.36 34.75
C LEU A 17 10.19 5.00 34.08
N SER A 18 11.26 4.28 34.38
CA SER A 18 11.55 2.98 33.74
C SER A 18 10.48 1.93 34.00
N LEU A 19 9.77 2.02 35.14
CA LEU A 19 8.67 1.13 35.50
C LEU A 19 7.42 1.35 34.64
N TRP A 20 7.26 2.53 34.04
CA TRP A 20 5.95 2.97 33.57
C TRP A 20 5.97 3.63 32.16
N VAL A 21 7.10 4.23 31.78
CA VAL A 21 7.41 4.75 30.45
C VAL A 21 8.05 3.65 29.61
N LYS A 22 7.42 3.34 28.48
CA LYS A 22 7.98 2.46 27.46
C LYS A 22 7.97 3.25 26.15
N PRO A 23 9.05 4.02 25.87
CA PRO A 23 9.09 4.78 24.64
C PRO A 23 9.14 3.81 23.48
N GLN A 24 8.35 4.10 22.45
CA GLN A 24 8.55 3.47 21.16
C GLN A 24 9.76 4.11 20.51
N VAL A 25 10.71 3.28 20.08
CA VAL A 25 11.97 3.71 19.46
C VAL A 25 11.90 3.42 17.96
N ILE A 26 12.31 4.40 17.15
CA ILE A 26 12.36 4.31 15.69
C ILE A 26 13.75 4.78 15.21
N PRO A 27 14.47 3.99 14.37
CA PRO A 27 14.12 2.62 13.96
C PRO A 27 14.10 1.64 15.14
N SER A 28 13.53 0.45 14.93
CA SER A 28 13.47 -0.61 15.96
C SER A 28 14.87 -1.03 16.44
N GLU A 29 15.85 -0.96 15.55
CA GLU A 29 17.26 -1.26 15.80
C GLU A 29 18.10 0.01 15.57
N PRO A 30 18.13 0.96 16.52
CA PRO A 30 18.91 2.19 16.36
C PRO A 30 20.42 1.94 16.41
N ALA A 31 20.87 0.79 16.95
CA ALA A 31 22.27 0.40 16.97
C ALA A 31 22.85 0.19 15.56
N SER A 32 22.04 -0.23 14.59
CA SER A 32 22.50 -0.41 13.21
C SER A 32 22.88 0.90 12.52
N LEU A 33 22.51 2.06 13.08
CA LEU A 33 22.83 3.37 12.55
C LEU A 33 24.21 3.89 13.00
N LEU A 34 24.80 3.29 14.03
CA LEU A 34 25.94 3.87 14.73
C LEU A 34 27.13 2.92 14.70
N ASP A 35 28.31 3.47 14.47
CA ASP A 35 29.57 2.77 14.70
C ASP A 35 29.94 2.87 16.19
N PRO A 36 30.00 1.75 16.95
CA PRO A 36 30.35 1.77 18.37
C PRO A 36 31.79 2.23 18.64
N ALA A 37 32.69 2.20 17.65
CA ALA A 37 34.08 2.64 17.80
C ALA A 37 34.24 4.17 17.74
N ILE A 38 33.26 4.89 17.19
CA ILE A 38 33.32 6.34 16.99
C ILE A 38 32.51 7.06 18.07
N PRO A 39 33.03 8.13 18.71
CA PRO A 39 32.31 8.87 19.73
C PRO A 39 30.98 9.45 19.20
N VAL A 40 29.95 9.40 20.03
CA VAL A 40 28.57 9.80 19.67
C VAL A 40 28.16 11.05 20.45
N LEU A 41 27.64 12.04 19.74
CA LEU A 41 26.96 13.21 20.30
C LEU A 41 25.47 13.15 19.94
N TYR A 42 24.61 12.89 20.93
CA TYR A 42 23.16 13.00 20.75
C TYR A 42 22.71 14.45 20.80
N VAL A 43 22.01 14.91 19.77
CA VAL A 43 21.45 16.27 19.73
C VAL A 43 19.94 16.19 19.91
N LEU A 44 19.41 16.91 20.89
CA LEU A 44 17.97 17.07 21.10
C LEU A 44 17.51 18.44 20.61
N GLU A 45 16.32 18.50 20.01
CA GLU A 45 15.70 19.80 19.71
C GLU A 45 15.35 20.55 21.00
N ILE A 46 14.69 19.84 21.93
CA ILE A 46 14.33 20.31 23.26
C ILE A 46 14.88 19.31 24.28
N GLY A 47 15.70 19.78 25.23
CA GLY A 47 16.45 18.92 26.13
C GLY A 47 16.08 19.09 27.60
N GLY A 48 14.81 18.93 27.94
CA GLY A 48 14.38 18.86 29.33
C GLY A 48 14.87 17.59 30.03
N ILE A 49 14.77 17.54 31.36
CA ILE A 49 15.16 16.37 32.17
C ILE A 49 14.42 15.11 31.69
N ALA A 50 13.11 15.20 31.46
CA ALA A 50 12.31 14.07 30.98
C ALA A 50 12.79 13.56 29.60
N ASP A 51 13.15 14.47 28.69
CA ASP A 51 13.58 14.12 27.33
C ASP A 51 14.93 13.37 27.38
N ARG A 52 15.85 13.84 28.24
CA ARG A 52 17.13 13.16 28.53
C ARG A 52 16.95 11.82 29.24
N THR A 53 16.00 11.71 30.16
CA THR A 53 15.69 10.44 30.85
C THR A 53 15.15 9.39 29.89
N VAL A 54 14.25 9.77 28.98
CA VAL A 54 13.73 8.85 27.95
C VAL A 54 14.81 8.42 26.98
N LEU A 55 15.68 9.34 26.56
CA LEU A 55 16.85 9.02 25.75
C LEU A 55 17.74 7.98 26.45
N ALA A 56 18.09 8.19 27.73
CA ALA A 56 18.90 7.25 28.51
C ALA A 56 18.24 5.87 28.65
N LEU A 57 16.92 5.84 28.86
CA LEU A 57 16.17 4.59 28.92
C LEU A 57 16.19 3.84 27.58
N ALA A 58 16.07 4.56 26.45
CA ALA A 58 16.16 3.95 25.13
C ALA A 58 17.57 3.45 24.82
N CYS A 59 18.60 4.26 25.09
CA CYS A 59 19.99 3.85 24.88
C CYS A 59 20.34 2.59 25.66
N SER A 60 19.92 2.50 26.93
CA SER A 60 20.14 1.32 27.77
C SER A 60 19.38 0.07 27.30
N ARG A 61 18.28 0.20 26.54
CA ARG A 61 17.49 -0.94 26.04
C ARG A 61 17.96 -1.46 24.69
N HIS A 62 18.68 -0.65 23.95
CA HIS A 62 19.14 -0.94 22.59
C HIS A 62 20.67 -0.93 22.49
N ASP A 63 21.36 -1.14 23.61
CA ASP A 63 22.82 -1.23 23.71
C ASP A 63 23.58 -0.05 23.06
N LEU A 64 23.04 1.16 23.18
CA LEU A 64 23.67 2.39 22.68
C LEU A 64 24.53 3.07 23.76
N PRO A 65 25.53 3.89 23.37
CA PRO A 65 26.34 4.68 24.30
C PRO A 65 25.47 5.52 25.25
N ASP A 66 25.81 5.51 26.55
CA ASP A 66 25.04 6.21 27.58
C ASP A 66 25.06 7.74 27.34
N PRO A 67 23.90 8.39 27.13
CA PRO A 67 23.80 9.84 26.95
C PRO A 67 24.27 10.65 28.16
N ALA A 68 24.34 10.04 29.34
CA ALA A 68 24.78 10.68 30.57
C ALA A 68 26.28 10.44 30.88
N ALA A 69 26.96 9.59 30.10
CA ALA A 69 28.40 9.36 30.22
C ALA A 69 29.21 10.54 29.67
N ARG A 70 30.45 10.68 30.14
CA ARG A 70 31.38 11.69 29.64
C ARG A 70 31.72 11.42 28.18
N LEU A 71 31.66 12.46 27.36
CA LEU A 71 32.07 12.40 25.96
C LEU A 71 33.54 12.80 25.86
N HIS A 72 34.35 11.92 25.27
CA HIS A 72 35.75 12.18 24.96
C HIS A 72 35.88 12.34 23.45
N TYR A 73 36.42 13.48 23.00
CA TYR A 73 36.62 13.78 21.58
C TYR A 73 37.90 14.61 21.39
N GLY A 74 38.91 14.03 20.74
CA GLY A 74 40.27 14.59 20.72
C GLY A 74 40.81 14.84 22.13
N THR A 75 41.25 16.07 22.39
CA THR A 75 41.72 16.53 23.72
C THR A 75 40.58 17.04 24.61
N LEU A 76 39.35 17.13 24.10
CA LEU A 76 38.20 17.67 24.82
C LEU A 76 37.46 16.56 25.60
N SER A 77 37.08 16.87 26.84
CA SER A 77 36.17 16.05 27.65
C SER A 77 34.95 16.86 28.07
N GLU A 78 33.77 16.40 27.69
CA GLU A 78 32.49 17.01 28.05
C GLU A 78 31.75 16.15 29.09
N SER A 79 31.00 16.80 29.99
CA SER A 79 30.31 16.13 31.09
C SER A 79 29.18 15.20 30.66
N SER A 80 28.67 15.34 29.43
CA SER A 80 27.67 14.43 28.86
C SER A 80 27.74 14.41 27.32
N SER A 81 27.35 13.30 26.70
CA SER A 81 27.23 13.11 25.25
C SER A 81 25.93 13.66 24.65
N VAL A 82 25.31 14.66 25.29
CA VAL A 82 24.04 15.26 24.87
C VAL A 82 24.17 16.75 24.68
N ASP A 83 23.70 17.27 23.55
CA ASP A 83 23.51 18.70 23.32
C ASP A 83 22.06 19.07 22.98
N VAL A 84 21.72 20.35 23.07
CA VAL A 84 20.35 20.85 22.94
C VAL A 84 20.30 22.14 22.13
N LEU A 85 19.47 22.16 21.08
CA LEU A 85 19.35 23.32 20.18
C LEU A 85 18.46 24.45 20.74
N GLN A 86 17.36 24.11 21.41
CA GLN A 86 16.44 25.10 21.97
C GLN A 86 16.45 25.09 23.50
N ARG A 87 16.64 26.26 24.11
CA ARG A 87 16.57 26.43 25.57
C ARG A 87 15.38 27.32 25.96
N ARG A 88 14.77 27.03 27.10
CA ARG A 88 13.74 27.88 27.69
C ARG A 88 14.38 29.13 28.29
N GLN A 89 13.91 30.31 27.89
CA GLN A 89 14.33 31.59 28.47
C GLN A 89 13.11 32.33 29.04
N GLY A 90 13.27 32.97 30.21
CA GLY A 90 12.24 33.77 30.90
C GLY A 90 11.78 33.22 32.27
N LEU A 91 11.36 34.12 33.18
CA LEU A 91 10.85 33.76 34.51
C LEU A 91 9.35 33.40 34.52
N VAL A 92 8.51 34.15 33.77
CA VAL A 92 7.03 34.07 33.87
C VAL A 92 6.38 33.38 32.66
N PHE A 93 6.78 33.72 31.43
CA PHE A 93 6.36 33.03 30.21
C PHE A 93 7.58 32.49 29.47
N ARG A 94 7.89 31.22 29.71
CA ARG A 94 9.06 30.53 29.13
C ARG A 94 8.80 30.19 27.67
N LYS A 95 9.21 31.05 26.74
CA LYS A 95 9.29 30.71 25.31
C LYS A 95 10.60 29.97 25.02
N HIS A 96 10.53 28.99 24.14
CA HIS A 96 11.72 28.31 23.61
C HIS A 96 12.41 29.25 22.62
N ARG A 97 13.72 29.45 22.79
CA ARG A 97 14.55 30.22 21.85
C ARG A 97 15.69 29.33 21.35
N ASN A 98 16.01 29.48 20.07
CA ASN A 98 17.21 28.89 19.49
C ASN A 98 18.43 29.53 20.17
N VAL A 99 19.34 28.68 20.64
CA VAL A 99 20.58 29.14 21.29
C VAL A 99 21.76 28.53 20.55
N GLN A 100 22.80 29.32 20.29
CA GLN A 100 24.08 28.77 19.87
C GLN A 100 24.69 28.03 21.06
N SER A 101 24.76 26.70 20.97
CA SER A 101 25.30 25.90 22.06
C SER A 101 26.81 26.13 22.20
N ARG A 102 27.24 26.60 23.37
CA ARG A 102 28.67 26.73 23.70
C ARG A 102 29.40 25.37 23.67
N ARG A 103 28.69 24.28 23.97
CA ARG A 103 29.23 22.90 23.90
C ARG A 103 29.50 22.51 22.45
N LEU A 104 28.52 22.73 21.57
CA LEU A 104 28.69 22.47 20.14
C LEU A 104 29.87 23.27 19.58
N GLY A 105 30.00 24.55 19.94
CA GLY A 105 31.15 25.37 19.54
C GLY A 105 32.49 24.76 19.95
N ARG A 106 32.63 24.29 21.20
CA ARG A 106 33.87 23.64 21.68
C ARG A 106 34.18 22.33 20.96
N LEU A 107 33.16 21.50 20.71
CA LEU A 107 33.33 20.24 19.97
C LEU A 107 33.76 20.49 18.53
N ILE A 108 33.19 21.50 17.88
CA ILE A 108 33.60 21.93 16.53
C ILE A 108 35.05 22.41 16.54
N THR A 109 35.44 23.26 17.50
CA THR A 109 36.83 23.70 17.63
C THR A 109 37.79 22.52 17.81
N ALA A 110 37.43 21.56 18.66
CA ALA A 110 38.23 20.35 18.86
C ALA A 110 38.34 19.52 17.57
N GLY A 111 37.27 19.40 16.79
CA GLY A 111 37.26 18.67 15.51
C GLY A 111 37.97 19.39 14.35
N LEU A 112 38.27 20.68 14.48
CA LEU A 112 39.12 21.37 13.52
C LEU A 112 40.58 20.89 13.62
N ASP A 113 41.02 20.43 14.78
CA ASP A 113 42.33 19.78 14.98
C ASP A 113 42.35 18.39 14.29
N SER A 114 43.37 18.15 13.46
CA SER A 114 43.56 16.90 12.72
C SER A 114 43.70 15.65 13.60
N ARG A 115 43.93 15.82 14.91
CA ARG A 115 44.10 14.72 15.88
C ARG A 115 42.79 14.21 16.51
N ALA A 116 41.65 14.87 16.29
CA ALA A 116 40.42 14.59 17.04
C ALA A 116 39.62 13.37 16.55
N GLY A 117 39.86 12.90 15.32
CA GLY A 117 39.12 11.78 14.72
C GLY A 117 37.71 12.16 14.24
N GLU A 118 36.86 11.17 13.99
CA GLU A 118 35.46 11.35 13.56
C GLU A 118 34.52 11.52 14.77
N LEU A 119 33.42 12.25 14.59
CA LEU A 119 32.37 12.41 15.59
C LEU A 119 31.00 12.17 14.95
N GLN A 120 30.26 11.19 15.46
CA GLN A 120 28.89 10.92 15.00
C GLN A 120 27.91 11.85 15.72
N ILE A 121 27.30 12.78 14.99
CA ILE A 121 26.28 13.69 15.52
C ILE A 121 24.91 13.11 15.21
N VAL A 122 24.18 12.66 16.24
CA VAL A 122 22.93 11.91 16.09
C VAL A 122 21.74 12.79 16.49
N PRO A 123 20.92 13.25 15.53
CA PRO A 123 19.69 13.98 15.86
C PRO A 123 18.65 13.02 16.46
N VAL A 124 18.20 13.32 17.68
CA VAL A 124 17.17 12.54 18.37
C VAL A 124 15.95 13.40 18.69
N SER A 125 14.80 12.99 18.16
CA SER A 125 13.52 13.65 18.39
C SER A 125 12.72 12.91 19.47
N VAL A 126 12.18 13.67 20.44
CA VAL A 126 11.33 13.12 21.51
C VAL A 126 9.94 13.72 21.39
N TYR A 127 8.93 12.89 21.11
CA TYR A 127 7.53 13.32 20.97
C TYR A 127 6.67 12.69 22.07
N TRP A 128 6.15 13.53 22.96
CA TRP A 128 5.23 13.12 24.02
C TRP A 128 3.78 13.14 23.52
N GLY A 129 3.11 11.99 23.44
CA GLY A 129 1.70 11.90 23.06
C GLY A 129 1.36 12.20 21.59
N ARG A 130 2.38 12.48 20.76
CA ARG A 130 2.33 12.65 19.29
C ARG A 130 1.32 13.66 18.73
N ALA A 131 0.80 14.61 19.52
CA ALA A 131 -0.12 15.65 19.03
C ALA A 131 0.65 16.93 18.61
N PRO A 132 0.46 17.48 17.39
CA PRO A 132 1.26 18.55 16.81
C PRO A 132 1.19 19.87 17.59
N ASP A 133 0.02 20.30 18.10
CA ASP A 133 -0.15 21.68 18.63
C ASP A 133 -0.39 21.80 20.12
N LYS A 134 0.01 20.78 20.87
CA LYS A 134 -0.41 20.64 22.26
C LYS A 134 0.65 20.99 23.30
N GLU A 135 1.75 21.65 22.92
CA GLU A 135 2.68 22.23 23.90
C GLU A 135 2.18 23.55 24.53
N LEU A 136 1.25 24.28 23.90
CA LEU A 136 0.81 25.61 24.39
C LEU A 136 -0.61 25.68 25.00
N SER A 137 -1.49 24.68 24.81
CA SER A 137 -2.93 24.87 25.15
C SER A 137 -3.63 23.79 26.01
N VAL A 138 -3.12 22.57 26.21
CA VAL A 138 -4.04 21.44 26.56
C VAL A 138 -4.53 21.25 27.99
N TRP A 139 -4.15 22.08 28.95
CA TRP A 139 -4.79 22.03 30.27
C TRP A 139 -5.51 23.32 30.63
N ARG A 140 -5.83 24.19 29.66
CA ARG A 140 -6.59 25.41 29.94
C ARG A 140 -8.02 25.15 30.48
N LEU A 141 -8.44 23.89 30.63
CA LEU A 141 -9.83 23.49 30.84
C LEU A 141 -10.03 22.20 31.68
N TRP A 142 -9.18 21.91 32.66
CA TRP A 142 -9.52 20.83 33.63
C TRP A 142 -9.82 21.33 35.05
N PHE A 143 -9.50 22.58 35.41
CA PHE A 143 -9.89 23.21 36.69
C PHE A 143 -9.96 24.75 36.55
N THR A 144 -11.03 25.25 35.93
CA THR A 144 -11.64 26.51 36.39
C THR A 144 -12.79 26.04 37.27
N GLU A 145 -12.62 25.78 38.56
CA GLU A 145 -12.15 26.69 39.60
C GLU A 145 -10.98 26.11 40.42
N ASN A 146 -10.06 26.98 40.81
CA ASN A 146 -9.03 26.81 41.83
C ASN A 146 -8.08 25.61 41.71
N TRP A 147 -6.96 25.80 41.00
CA TRP A 147 -5.64 25.43 41.53
C TRP A 147 -4.52 26.16 40.76
N GLN A 148 -4.06 27.28 41.32
CA GLN A 148 -2.78 27.88 40.97
C GLN A 148 -1.68 27.07 41.67
N ILE A 149 -1.05 26.08 41.04
CA ILE A 149 0.34 25.64 41.32
C ILE A 149 0.84 24.66 40.23
N ALA A 150 2.00 25.00 39.66
CA ALA A 150 3.05 24.16 39.05
C ALA A 150 2.93 23.64 37.59
N GLY A 151 3.84 24.17 36.74
CA GLY A 151 4.19 23.62 35.43
C GLY A 151 5.15 22.41 35.43
N ARG A 152 5.77 22.05 36.57
CA ARG A 152 6.66 20.86 36.70
C ARG A 152 5.87 19.59 37.03
N THR A 153 4.88 19.65 37.92
CA THR A 153 3.97 18.54 38.25
C THR A 153 3.06 18.18 37.07
N ARG A 154 2.68 19.17 36.25
CA ARG A 154 1.93 18.96 35.00
C ARG A 154 2.71 18.13 33.97
N LYS A 155 4.01 18.39 33.76
CA LYS A 155 4.85 17.56 32.86
C LYS A 155 5.08 16.18 33.46
N LEU A 156 5.23 16.06 34.78
CA LEU A 156 5.26 14.76 35.48
C LEU A 156 3.95 13.98 35.27
N LEU A 157 2.78 14.63 35.37
CA LEU A 157 1.46 14.02 35.13
C LEU A 157 1.22 13.66 33.66
N THR A 158 1.69 14.45 32.69
CA THR A 158 1.62 14.08 31.27
C THR A 158 2.65 13.02 30.89
N THR A 159 3.84 13.04 31.50
CA THR A 159 4.86 11.98 31.36
C THR A 159 4.43 10.69 32.05
N ILE A 160 3.65 10.82 33.13
CA ILE A 160 2.77 9.77 33.63
C ILE A 160 1.71 9.59 32.52
N LEU A 161 0.47 10.06 32.53
CA LEU A 161 -0.58 9.75 31.51
C LEU A 161 -0.21 9.42 30.01
N HIS A 162 0.87 9.93 29.40
CA HIS A 162 1.37 9.62 28.05
C HIS A 162 2.73 8.90 27.97
N GLY A 163 3.32 8.45 29.09
CA GLY A 163 4.61 7.76 29.10
C GLY A 163 4.68 6.48 28.26
N ARG A 164 3.56 5.80 28.05
CA ARG A 164 3.46 4.65 27.12
C ARG A 164 3.32 5.05 25.64
N ASP A 165 3.01 6.33 25.38
CA ASP A 165 2.79 6.90 24.04
C ASP A 165 3.89 7.92 23.71
N THR A 166 5.12 7.67 24.17
CA THR A 166 6.31 8.48 23.86
C THR A 166 7.00 7.90 22.63
N LEU A 167 7.26 8.72 21.62
CA LEU A 167 8.04 8.33 20.45
C LEU A 167 9.43 8.94 20.56
N LEU A 168 10.44 8.09 20.43
CA LEU A 168 11.83 8.49 20.29
C LEU A 168 12.29 8.11 18.88
N SER A 169 12.69 9.10 18.08
CA SER A 169 13.21 8.87 16.73
C SER A 169 14.70 9.20 16.71
N PHE A 170 15.53 8.18 16.49
CA PHE A 170 16.93 8.36 16.12
C PHE A 170 17.01 8.58 14.62
N SER A 171 17.82 9.55 14.20
CA SER A 171 18.06 9.86 12.79
C SER A 171 19.45 9.36 12.40
N GLU A 172 19.72 9.30 11.09
CA GLU A 172 21.06 8.97 10.59
C GLU A 172 22.12 9.92 11.18
N PRO A 173 23.28 9.39 11.59
CA PRO A 173 24.35 10.21 12.12
C PRO A 173 24.92 11.13 11.04
N LEU A 174 25.11 12.40 11.39
CA LEU A 174 25.89 13.32 10.59
C LEU A 174 27.37 13.11 10.93
N SER A 175 28.20 12.79 9.93
CA SER A 175 29.65 12.81 10.07
C SER A 175 30.12 14.25 10.20
N PHE A 176 30.93 14.52 11.23
CA PHE A 176 31.53 15.82 11.41
C PHE A 176 32.62 16.09 10.36
N LEU A 177 33.40 15.08 9.96
CA LEU A 177 34.43 15.25 8.93
C LEU A 177 33.82 15.56 7.56
N ALA A 178 32.71 14.91 7.20
CA ALA A 178 32.00 15.18 5.94
C ALA A 178 31.40 16.59 5.86
N LEU A 179 31.21 17.25 7.01
CA LEU A 179 30.71 18.64 7.08
C LEU A 179 31.83 19.69 7.07
N LYS A 180 33.08 19.26 7.29
CA LYS A 180 34.26 20.12 7.43
C LYS A 180 34.86 20.40 6.05
N ASP A 181 34.62 21.60 5.53
CA ASP A 181 35.39 22.15 4.42
C ASP A 181 36.67 22.81 4.94
N SER A 182 37.77 22.72 4.18
CA SER A 182 39.11 23.15 4.60
C SER A 182 39.28 24.66 4.86
N GLU A 183 38.30 25.50 4.52
CA GLU A 183 38.37 26.97 4.63
C GLU A 183 37.35 27.60 5.59
N GLU A 184 36.45 26.84 6.23
CA GLU A 184 35.39 27.40 7.08
C GLU A 184 35.85 27.72 8.52
N THR A 185 35.49 28.89 9.05
CA THR A 185 35.71 29.26 10.46
C THR A 185 34.75 28.53 11.41
N THR A 186 35.14 28.32 12.67
CA THR A 186 34.32 27.66 13.71
C THR A 186 32.90 28.21 13.80
N GLU A 187 32.73 29.54 13.74
CA GLU A 187 31.41 30.17 13.83
C GLU A 187 30.51 29.85 12.63
N VAL A 188 31.07 29.82 11.42
CA VAL A 188 30.33 29.50 10.20
C VAL A 188 29.88 28.05 10.24
N LEU A 189 30.80 27.13 10.55
CA LEU A 189 30.50 25.70 10.67
C LEU A 189 29.46 25.41 11.74
N GLN A 190 29.53 26.10 12.89
CA GLN A 190 28.52 25.99 13.95
C GLN A 190 27.13 26.47 13.48
N ARG A 191 27.05 27.58 12.75
CA ARG A 191 25.79 28.11 12.21
C ARG A 191 25.22 27.19 11.12
N LYS A 192 26.08 26.65 10.25
CA LYS A 192 25.75 25.66 9.19
C LYS A 192 25.14 24.42 9.81
N LEU A 193 25.85 23.77 10.73
CA LEU A 193 25.38 22.58 11.45
C LEU A 193 24.08 22.85 12.23
N SER A 194 24.01 23.96 12.96
CA SER A 194 22.78 24.35 13.69
C SER A 194 21.60 24.60 12.75
N ARG A 195 21.83 25.04 11.51
CA ARG A 195 20.76 25.23 10.51
C ARG A 195 20.33 23.89 9.92
N ILE A 196 21.27 23.01 9.56
CA ILE A 196 20.98 21.65 9.08
C ILE A 196 20.11 20.92 10.10
N LEU A 197 20.55 20.85 11.37
CA LEU A 197 19.81 20.18 12.43
C LEU A 197 18.41 20.78 12.65
N ARG A 198 18.26 22.12 12.57
CA ARG A 198 16.93 22.77 12.69
C ARG A 198 15.99 22.40 11.56
N VAL A 199 16.49 22.37 10.33
CA VAL A 199 15.71 21.96 9.15
C VAL A 199 15.30 20.50 9.29
N HIS A 200 16.26 19.64 9.67
CA HIS A 200 16.04 18.21 9.95
C HIS A 200 14.95 17.98 11.01
N PHE A 201 15.04 18.61 12.19
CA PHE A 201 14.03 18.49 13.24
C PHE A 201 12.65 18.98 12.79
N ARG A 202 12.59 20.03 11.97
CA ARG A 202 11.33 20.53 11.40
C ARG A 202 10.72 19.53 10.42
N GLN A 203 11.50 19.02 9.47
CA GLN A 203 11.04 18.01 8.50
C GLN A 203 10.58 16.75 9.21
N ARG A 204 11.38 16.24 10.15
CA ARG A 204 11.03 15.05 10.93
C ARG A 204 9.76 15.23 11.77
N ARG A 205 9.57 16.41 12.37
CA ARG A 205 8.32 16.73 13.09
C ARG A 205 7.13 16.68 12.14
N ILE A 206 7.22 17.26 10.96
CA ILE A 206 6.12 17.26 9.98
C ILE A 206 5.85 15.82 9.50
N ALA A 207 6.88 15.05 9.17
CA ALA A 207 6.76 13.66 8.74
C ALA A 207 6.11 12.77 9.82
N SER A 208 6.40 13.00 11.11
CA SER A 208 5.88 12.19 12.23
C SER A 208 4.56 12.67 12.82
N LEU A 209 4.36 13.98 12.98
CA LEU A 209 3.18 14.56 13.64
C LEU A 209 2.16 15.11 12.64
N GLY A 210 2.57 15.37 11.40
CA GLY A 210 1.82 16.16 10.43
C GLY A 210 2.04 17.67 10.61
N PRO A 211 1.52 18.49 9.70
CA PRO A 211 1.48 19.95 9.84
C PRO A 211 0.50 20.37 10.96
N ASP A 212 0.59 21.65 11.38
CA ASP A 212 -0.29 22.25 12.41
C ASP A 212 -1.77 22.05 12.05
N GLN A 213 -2.51 21.47 12.99
CA GLN A 213 -3.93 21.17 12.81
C GLN A 213 -4.76 22.39 13.17
N SER A 214 -5.14 23.18 12.17
CA SER A 214 -6.15 24.21 12.39
C SER A 214 -7.48 23.58 12.78
N HIS A 215 -8.20 24.19 13.71
CA HIS A 215 -9.56 23.80 14.04
C HIS A 215 -10.42 23.65 12.78
N ARG A 216 -11.23 22.59 12.71
CA ARG A 216 -12.13 22.27 11.59
C ARG A 216 -12.92 23.49 11.06
N ARG A 217 -13.36 24.39 11.94
CA ARG A 217 -14.04 25.63 11.57
C ARG A 217 -13.16 26.58 10.73
N MET A 218 -11.89 26.74 11.08
CA MET A 218 -10.95 27.57 10.30
C MET A 218 -10.74 26.98 8.91
N LEU A 219 -10.58 25.66 8.81
CA LEU A 219 -10.46 24.98 7.53
C LEU A 219 -11.71 25.19 6.67
N ILE A 220 -12.91 25.04 7.24
CA ILE A 220 -14.18 25.30 6.55
C ILE A 220 -14.27 26.76 6.08
N ASN A 221 -13.86 27.72 6.92
CA ASN A 221 -13.86 29.14 6.54
C ASN A 221 -12.93 29.42 5.35
N HIS A 222 -11.76 28.77 5.28
CA HIS A 222 -10.86 28.88 4.13
C HIS A 222 -11.48 28.27 2.87
N VAL A 223 -12.12 27.10 2.98
CA VAL A 223 -12.82 26.45 1.86
C VAL A 223 -13.94 27.34 1.32
N LEU A 224 -14.74 27.97 2.20
CA LEU A 224 -15.80 28.91 1.79
C LEU A 224 -15.24 30.23 1.25
N ALA A 225 -14.00 30.56 1.56
CA ALA A 225 -13.32 31.75 1.04
C ALA A 225 -12.68 31.52 -0.34
N ASP A 226 -12.50 30.27 -0.77
CA ASP A 226 -11.92 29.95 -2.09
C ASP A 226 -12.78 30.52 -3.23
N THR A 227 -12.10 31.10 -4.22
CA THR A 227 -12.74 31.78 -5.36
C THR A 227 -13.67 30.85 -6.14
N SER A 228 -13.28 29.59 -6.33
CA SER A 228 -14.10 28.61 -7.07
C SER A 228 -15.40 28.29 -6.34
N VAL A 229 -15.37 28.27 -5.01
CA VAL A 229 -16.55 28.05 -4.17
C VAL A 229 -17.46 29.27 -4.20
N ARG A 230 -16.91 30.49 -4.12
CA ARG A 230 -17.69 31.73 -4.22
C ARG A 230 -18.40 31.84 -5.58
N GLN A 231 -17.70 31.54 -6.67
CA GLN A 231 -18.30 31.50 -8.01
C GLN A 231 -19.40 30.44 -8.11
N ALA A 232 -19.18 29.24 -7.54
CA ALA A 232 -20.19 28.20 -7.51
C ALA A 232 -21.42 28.57 -6.66
N ILE A 233 -21.24 29.32 -5.56
CA ILE A 233 -22.34 29.86 -4.74
C ILE A 233 -23.18 30.83 -5.58
N LEU A 234 -22.54 31.77 -6.28
CA LEU A 234 -23.22 32.75 -7.15
C LEU A 234 -23.96 32.06 -8.32
N ALA A 235 -23.32 31.08 -8.95
CA ALA A 235 -23.94 30.31 -10.03
C ALA A 235 -25.14 29.49 -9.51
N HIS A 236 -25.08 28.98 -8.28
CA HIS A 236 -26.18 28.23 -7.66
C HIS A 236 -27.32 29.14 -7.17
N SER A 237 -27.02 30.39 -6.81
CA SER A 237 -28.01 31.36 -6.34
C SER A 237 -28.89 31.92 -7.44
N THR A 238 -28.60 31.66 -8.73
CA THR A 238 -29.55 31.98 -9.82
C THR A 238 -30.89 31.27 -9.68
N ASN A 239 -30.95 30.18 -8.90
CA ASN A 239 -32.17 29.42 -8.57
C ASN A 239 -32.66 29.63 -7.11
N GLY A 240 -32.19 30.67 -6.40
CA GLY A 240 -32.52 30.90 -4.98
C GLY A 240 -31.92 32.16 -4.36
N SER A 241 -31.77 32.18 -3.02
CA SER A 241 -31.07 33.26 -2.31
C SER A 241 -29.59 32.89 -2.11
N GLU A 242 -28.67 33.84 -2.31
CA GLU A 242 -27.23 33.66 -2.09
C GLU A 242 -26.93 33.11 -0.68
N GLU A 243 -27.65 33.59 0.32
CA GLU A 243 -27.50 33.13 1.71
C GLU A 243 -27.83 31.64 1.86
N ARG A 244 -28.87 31.15 1.16
CA ARG A 244 -29.20 29.72 1.16
C ARG A 244 -28.12 28.90 0.46
N ALA A 245 -27.57 29.39 -0.65
CA ALA A 245 -26.49 28.72 -1.36
C ALA A 245 -25.21 28.66 -0.51
N ARG A 246 -24.89 29.73 0.22
CA ARG A 246 -23.78 29.79 1.18
C ARG A 246 -23.97 28.81 2.35
N GLN A 247 -25.15 28.78 2.98
CA GLN A 247 -25.46 27.81 4.03
C GLN A 247 -25.38 26.36 3.53
N GLN A 248 -25.80 26.13 2.28
CA GLN A 248 -25.69 24.82 1.66
C GLN A 248 -24.23 24.43 1.39
N ALA A 249 -23.38 25.37 0.96
CA ALA A 249 -21.95 25.17 0.80
C ALA A 249 -21.27 24.86 2.15
N GLU A 250 -21.62 25.59 3.20
CA GLU A 250 -21.14 25.35 4.56
C GLU A 250 -21.54 23.96 5.05
N LYS A 251 -22.80 23.55 4.85
CA LYS A 251 -23.26 22.20 5.16
C LYS A 251 -22.46 21.13 4.42
N TYR A 252 -22.12 21.35 3.14
CA TYR A 252 -21.25 20.45 2.39
C TYR A 252 -19.83 20.42 2.96
N ALA A 253 -19.25 21.57 3.32
CA ALA A 253 -17.92 21.63 3.91
C ALA A 253 -17.88 20.88 5.25
N PHE A 254 -18.90 21.02 6.11
CA PHE A 254 -19.03 20.20 7.32
C PHE A 254 -19.26 18.72 7.01
N GLU A 255 -20.07 18.37 6.02
CA GLU A 255 -20.27 16.98 5.60
C GLU A 255 -18.97 16.33 5.13
N ILE A 256 -18.08 17.08 4.48
CA ILE A 256 -16.82 16.57 3.95
C ILE A 256 -15.77 16.48 5.06
N ALA A 257 -15.51 17.58 5.77
CA ALA A 257 -14.32 17.76 6.58
C ALA A 257 -14.10 16.73 7.71
N ALA A 258 -12.85 16.28 7.84
CA ALA A 258 -12.35 15.52 9.00
C ALA A 258 -12.30 16.38 10.28
N ASP A 259 -12.14 15.73 11.44
CA ASP A 259 -12.08 16.36 12.76
C ASP A 259 -11.09 15.64 13.68
N VAL A 260 -9.81 15.59 13.26
CA VAL A 260 -8.77 14.75 13.86
C VAL A 260 -8.65 14.95 15.38
N SER A 261 -8.65 13.84 16.12
CA SER A 261 -8.59 13.81 17.58
C SER A 261 -7.60 12.75 18.06
N TYR A 262 -6.44 13.19 18.55
CA TYR A 262 -5.41 12.30 19.11
C TYR A 262 -5.89 11.38 20.24
N PRO A 263 -6.73 11.83 21.19
CA PRO A 263 -7.31 10.91 22.17
C PRO A 263 -8.07 9.74 21.53
N THR A 264 -8.82 10.02 20.46
CA THR A 264 -9.56 9.00 19.71
C THR A 264 -8.62 8.08 18.95
N ILE A 265 -7.60 8.64 18.29
CA ILE A 265 -6.53 7.88 17.62
C ILE A 265 -5.88 6.88 18.58
N ARG A 266 -5.58 7.27 19.82
CA ARG A 266 -4.99 6.34 20.81
C ARG A 266 -5.92 5.21 21.21
N ILE A 267 -7.22 5.49 21.32
CA ILE A 267 -8.22 4.44 21.58
C ILE A 267 -8.21 3.47 20.40
N PHE A 268 -8.24 3.97 19.17
CA PHE A 268 -8.14 3.13 17.98
C PHE A 268 -6.85 2.33 17.94
N GLN A 269 -5.69 2.93 18.23
CA GLN A 269 -4.42 2.21 18.24
C GLN A 269 -4.45 1.00 19.19
N ARG A 270 -5.02 1.14 20.40
CA ARG A 270 -5.13 0.01 21.35
C ARG A 270 -6.11 -1.05 20.88
N LEU A 271 -7.27 -0.64 20.35
CA LEU A 271 -8.28 -1.56 19.83
C LEU A 271 -7.76 -2.33 18.61
N LEU A 272 -7.08 -1.63 17.70
CA LEU A 272 -6.50 -2.22 16.50
C LEU A 272 -5.31 -3.12 16.84
N THR A 273 -4.47 -2.75 17.82
CA THR A 273 -3.40 -3.66 18.27
C THR A 273 -3.97 -4.99 18.78
N ARG A 274 -5.09 -4.96 19.51
CA ARG A 274 -5.78 -6.19 19.92
C ARG A 274 -6.38 -6.93 18.75
N LEU A 275 -7.07 -6.23 17.84
CA LEU A 275 -7.60 -6.81 16.61
C LEU A 275 -6.52 -7.59 15.86
N TRP A 276 -5.37 -6.98 15.63
CA TRP A 276 -4.32 -7.57 14.80
C TRP A 276 -3.53 -8.69 15.47
N ASN A 277 -3.57 -8.81 16.81
CA ASN A 277 -2.82 -9.82 17.55
C ASN A 277 -3.71 -10.93 18.16
N GLU A 278 -5.00 -10.66 18.39
CA GLU A 278 -5.95 -11.63 18.97
C GLU A 278 -6.81 -12.30 17.91
N LEU A 279 -7.18 -11.58 16.85
CA LEU A 279 -7.98 -12.14 15.74
C LEU A 279 -7.09 -12.63 14.59
N TYR A 280 -6.10 -11.81 14.24
CA TYR A 280 -5.04 -12.15 13.30
C TYR A 280 -3.77 -12.52 14.09
N ASP A 281 -2.85 -13.23 13.44
CA ASP A 281 -1.55 -13.63 13.98
C ASP A 281 -0.48 -12.52 13.82
N GLY A 282 -0.91 -11.25 13.69
CA GLY A 282 -0.06 -10.08 13.50
C GLY A 282 -0.15 -9.43 12.12
N VAL A 283 0.62 -8.34 11.95
CA VAL A 283 0.79 -7.64 10.68
C VAL A 283 2.26 -7.66 10.29
N GLU A 284 2.57 -8.26 9.14
CA GLU A 284 3.89 -8.20 8.53
C GLU A 284 3.99 -6.99 7.61
N VAL A 285 5.00 -6.15 7.82
CA VAL A 285 5.20 -4.91 7.06
C VAL A 285 6.54 -4.94 6.34
N ALA A 286 6.50 -4.94 5.01
CA ALA A 286 7.66 -4.84 4.14
C ALA A 286 7.70 -3.47 3.44
N GLY A 287 8.88 -3.06 2.97
CA GLY A 287 9.03 -1.85 2.15
C GLY A 287 8.92 -0.50 2.87
N ILE A 288 8.61 -0.48 4.18
CA ILE A 288 8.42 0.76 4.96
C ILE A 288 9.64 1.69 4.96
N HIS A 289 10.85 1.15 4.77
CA HIS A 289 12.08 1.93 4.72
C HIS A 289 12.11 2.90 3.52
N ARG A 290 11.45 2.55 2.39
CA ARG A 290 11.32 3.42 1.21
C ARG A 290 10.60 4.73 1.55
N LEU A 291 9.67 4.70 2.52
CA LEU A 291 9.00 5.92 2.97
C LEU A 291 9.94 6.88 3.70
N LYS A 292 11.01 6.40 4.35
CA LYS A 292 11.90 7.28 5.12
C LYS A 292 12.58 8.31 4.20
N HIS A 293 13.06 7.88 3.04
CA HIS A 293 13.75 8.74 2.09
C HIS A 293 12.81 9.68 1.32
N VAL A 294 11.51 9.36 1.28
CA VAL A 294 10.51 10.14 0.53
C VAL A 294 9.68 11.05 1.43
N ALA A 295 9.47 10.71 2.70
CA ALA A 295 8.63 11.49 3.62
C ALA A 295 9.19 12.89 3.90
N ASP A 296 10.50 13.08 3.78
CA ASP A 296 11.11 14.38 4.03
C ASP A 296 10.93 15.29 2.81
N GLY A 297 10.16 16.37 3.00
CA GLY A 297 9.98 17.41 1.98
C GLY A 297 8.94 17.12 0.89
N HIS A 298 8.18 16.03 0.99
CA HIS A 298 7.13 15.67 0.04
C HIS A 298 5.75 15.56 0.70
N GLU A 299 4.71 15.86 -0.07
CA GLU A 299 3.31 15.56 0.27
C GLU A 299 3.00 14.12 -0.13
N LEU A 300 2.71 13.27 0.86
CA LEU A 300 2.49 11.84 0.65
C LEU A 300 1.03 11.53 0.38
N ILE A 301 0.78 10.79 -0.69
CA ILE A 301 -0.55 10.29 -1.06
C ILE A 301 -0.52 8.78 -1.13
N TYR A 302 -1.03 8.13 -0.09
CA TYR A 302 -1.13 6.69 -0.02
C TYR A 302 -2.28 6.19 -0.89
N VAL A 303 -1.95 5.27 -1.80
CA VAL A 303 -2.89 4.67 -2.75
C VAL A 303 -2.88 3.14 -2.59
N PRO A 304 -3.51 2.61 -1.52
CA PRO A 304 -3.61 1.18 -1.28
C PRO A 304 -4.59 0.49 -2.25
N CYS A 305 -4.40 -0.82 -2.46
CA CYS A 305 -5.47 -1.66 -2.98
C CYS A 305 -6.58 -1.86 -1.94
N HIS A 306 -7.79 -2.18 -2.40
CA HIS A 306 -8.96 -2.30 -1.52
C HIS A 306 -9.50 -3.74 -1.44
N ARG A 307 -9.28 -4.39 -0.30
CA ARG A 307 -9.64 -5.78 -0.02
C ARG A 307 -10.72 -5.89 1.06
N SER A 308 -10.68 -5.06 2.11
CA SER A 308 -11.57 -5.12 3.27
C SER A 308 -11.99 -3.75 3.78
N HIS A 309 -13.10 -3.70 4.53
CA HIS A 309 -13.54 -2.54 5.30
C HIS A 309 -12.61 -2.17 6.46
N ILE A 310 -11.58 -2.96 6.76
CA ILE A 310 -10.60 -2.59 7.79
C ILE A 310 -9.32 -1.99 7.20
N ASP A 311 -9.18 -1.94 5.86
CA ASP A 311 -7.97 -1.46 5.18
C ASP A 311 -7.56 -0.05 5.59
N TYR A 312 -8.53 0.87 5.66
CA TYR A 312 -8.27 2.26 6.07
C TYR A 312 -7.81 2.38 7.52
N LEU A 313 -8.25 1.47 8.38
CA LEU A 313 -7.78 1.40 9.77
C LEU A 313 -6.41 0.74 9.84
N LEU A 314 -6.14 -0.26 8.99
CA LEU A 314 -4.87 -0.97 8.91
C LEU A 314 -3.73 -0.05 8.51
N LEU A 315 -3.87 0.69 7.40
CA LEU A 315 -2.79 1.56 6.94
C LEU A 315 -2.52 2.69 7.94
N SER A 316 -3.57 3.34 8.44
CA SER A 316 -3.45 4.34 9.50
C SER A 316 -2.79 3.79 10.77
N TYR A 317 -3.12 2.56 11.16
CA TYR A 317 -2.48 1.88 12.29
C TYR A 317 -0.99 1.64 12.04
N ILE A 318 -0.62 1.15 10.87
CA ILE A 318 0.79 0.91 10.50
C ILE A 318 1.54 2.23 10.47
N LEU A 319 1.05 3.27 9.81
CA LEU A 319 1.73 4.57 9.75
C LEU A 319 1.92 5.16 11.14
N TYR A 320 0.88 5.14 11.98
CA TYR A 320 0.97 5.64 13.34
C TYR A 320 1.97 4.85 14.19
N THR A 321 1.96 3.52 14.10
CA THR A 321 2.90 2.67 14.83
C THR A 321 4.32 2.79 14.29
N GLN A 322 4.51 3.04 12.99
CA GLN A 322 5.81 3.29 12.36
C GLN A 322 6.27 4.76 12.50
N GLY A 323 5.55 5.57 13.28
CA GLY A 323 5.93 6.94 13.63
C GLY A 323 5.81 7.96 12.50
N TYR A 324 4.98 7.65 11.50
CA TYR A 324 4.56 8.59 10.46
C TYR A 324 3.28 9.32 10.87
N SER A 325 3.05 10.46 10.24
CA SER A 325 1.81 11.22 10.37
C SER A 325 0.62 10.42 9.85
N LEU A 326 -0.54 10.63 10.47
CA LEU A 326 -1.77 9.99 10.03
C LEU A 326 -2.33 10.67 8.77
N PRO A 327 -2.71 9.89 7.75
CA PRO A 327 -3.30 10.46 6.56
C PRO A 327 -4.75 10.90 6.80
N HIS A 328 -5.19 11.87 6.01
CA HIS A 328 -6.60 12.16 5.83
C HIS A 328 -7.18 11.14 4.85
N ILE A 329 -8.18 10.38 5.30
CA ILE A 329 -8.68 9.21 4.59
C ILE A 329 -9.96 9.59 3.83
N ALA A 330 -9.97 9.38 2.52
CA ALA A 330 -11.16 9.56 1.71
C ALA A 330 -12.14 8.39 1.92
N ALA A 331 -13.24 8.64 2.61
CA ALA A 331 -14.23 7.62 2.95
C ALA A 331 -15.56 7.85 2.20
N GLY A 332 -16.17 6.78 1.72
CA GLY A 332 -17.52 6.86 1.16
C GLY A 332 -18.55 7.28 2.21
N ILE A 333 -19.49 8.15 1.85
CA ILE A 333 -20.55 8.65 2.75
C ILE A 333 -21.41 7.54 3.39
N ASN A 334 -21.44 6.34 2.78
CA ASN A 334 -22.09 5.15 3.34
C ASN A 334 -21.50 4.70 4.68
N LEU A 335 -20.28 5.14 5.02
CA LEU A 335 -19.64 4.88 6.32
C LEU A 335 -19.96 5.95 7.37
N ASN A 336 -20.63 7.05 7.00
CA ASN A 336 -20.99 8.13 7.91
C ASN A 336 -22.28 7.81 8.70
N LEU A 337 -22.25 6.72 9.47
CA LEU A 337 -23.36 6.31 10.32
C LEU A 337 -23.39 7.10 11.64
N PRO A 338 -24.53 7.19 12.34
CA PRO A 338 -24.59 7.81 13.67
C PRO A 338 -23.53 7.21 14.59
N VAL A 339 -22.85 8.07 15.37
CA VAL A 339 -21.71 7.72 16.25
C VAL A 339 -20.44 7.30 15.49
N VAL A 340 -20.52 6.28 14.63
CA VAL A 340 -19.36 5.71 13.91
C VAL A 340 -18.72 6.73 12.99
N GLY A 341 -19.51 7.46 12.20
CA GLY A 341 -19.01 8.52 11.32
C GLY A 341 -18.25 9.58 12.10
N GLY A 342 -18.73 9.98 13.27
CA GLY A 342 -18.05 10.93 14.15
C GLY A 342 -16.74 10.40 14.75
N LEU A 343 -16.61 9.09 14.97
CA LEU A 343 -15.35 8.48 15.39
C LEU A 343 -14.35 8.38 14.23
N LEU A 344 -14.82 8.02 13.03
CA LEU A 344 -13.98 7.98 11.82
C LEU A 344 -13.46 9.37 11.44
N ARG A 345 -14.27 10.44 11.53
CA ARG A 345 -13.79 11.83 11.35
C ARG A 345 -12.66 12.18 12.30
N ARG A 346 -12.77 11.71 13.54
CA ARG A 346 -11.77 11.86 14.59
C ARG A 346 -10.51 11.04 14.36
N GLY A 347 -10.61 9.97 13.57
CA GLY A 347 -9.46 9.21 13.08
C GLY A 347 -8.81 9.80 11.82
N GLY A 348 -9.39 10.83 11.21
CA GLY A 348 -8.87 11.45 9.96
C GLY A 348 -9.73 11.23 8.72
N ALA A 349 -10.88 10.57 8.82
CA ALA A 349 -11.74 10.35 7.66
C ALA A 349 -12.48 11.62 7.23
N PHE A 350 -12.40 11.96 5.94
CA PHE A 350 -13.26 12.92 5.28
C PHE A 350 -14.19 12.19 4.31
N PHE A 351 -15.43 12.68 4.16
CA PHE A 351 -16.46 11.92 3.45
C PHE A 351 -16.74 12.46 2.06
N LEU A 352 -16.78 11.54 1.08
CA LEU A 352 -17.20 11.82 -0.29
C LEU A 352 -18.48 11.10 -0.68
N ARG A 353 -19.27 11.75 -1.53
CA ARG A 353 -20.44 11.14 -2.18
C ARG A 353 -20.00 10.29 -3.36
N ARG A 354 -20.80 9.27 -3.69
CA ARG A 354 -20.51 8.35 -4.83
C ARG A 354 -20.52 9.05 -6.19
N SER A 355 -21.33 10.11 -6.36
CA SER A 355 -21.42 10.85 -7.61
C SER A 355 -21.50 12.35 -7.37
N PHE A 356 -20.78 13.06 -8.24
CA PHE A 356 -20.68 14.52 -8.30
C PHE A 356 -21.53 15.08 -9.45
N ALA A 357 -22.04 14.20 -10.33
CA ALA A 357 -22.85 14.57 -11.48
C ALA A 357 -24.09 15.36 -11.06
N GLY A 358 -24.35 16.48 -11.75
CA GLY A 358 -25.45 17.39 -11.45
C GLY A 358 -25.30 18.18 -10.14
N LYS A 359 -24.13 18.18 -9.49
CA LYS A 359 -23.89 18.85 -8.21
C LYS A 359 -22.64 19.77 -8.24
N PRO A 360 -22.64 20.84 -9.05
CA PRO A 360 -21.47 21.72 -9.23
C PRO A 360 -21.02 22.39 -7.93
N LEU A 361 -21.94 22.85 -7.09
CA LEU A 361 -21.60 23.46 -5.80
C LEU A 361 -20.88 22.48 -4.86
N TYR A 362 -21.34 21.22 -4.80
CA TYR A 362 -20.67 20.19 -4.00
C TYR A 362 -19.27 19.89 -4.55
N ALA A 363 -19.14 19.78 -5.87
CA ALA A 363 -17.85 19.53 -6.52
C ALA A 363 -16.85 20.66 -6.24
N ALA A 364 -17.27 21.93 -6.31
CA ALA A 364 -16.44 23.08 -5.97
C ALA A 364 -15.97 23.04 -4.51
N VAL A 365 -16.89 22.83 -3.57
CA VAL A 365 -16.56 22.73 -2.14
C VAL A 365 -15.60 21.57 -1.85
N PHE A 366 -15.81 20.41 -2.49
CA PHE A 366 -14.94 19.25 -2.31
C PHE A 366 -13.54 19.48 -2.89
N ASN A 367 -13.43 20.06 -4.09
CA ASN A 367 -12.15 20.38 -4.71
C ASN A 367 -11.37 21.40 -3.86
N ALA A 368 -12.05 22.44 -3.36
CA ALA A 368 -11.44 23.42 -2.46
C ALA A 368 -11.00 22.81 -1.13
N TYR A 369 -11.77 21.86 -0.57
CA TYR A 369 -11.35 21.11 0.61
C TYR A 369 -10.09 20.27 0.35
N LEU A 370 -10.05 19.52 -0.76
CA LEU A 370 -8.89 18.70 -1.10
C LEU A 370 -7.64 19.56 -1.32
N LYS A 371 -7.80 20.67 -2.04
CA LYS A 371 -6.76 21.69 -2.23
C LYS A 371 -6.22 22.21 -0.90
N GLU A 372 -7.11 22.61 0.02
CA GLU A 372 -6.71 23.13 1.33
C GLU A 372 -5.94 22.08 2.15
N ILE A 373 -6.36 20.81 2.12
CA ILE A 373 -5.67 19.71 2.81
C ILE A 373 -4.27 19.47 2.22
N LEU A 374 -4.19 19.43 0.90
CA LEU A 374 -2.93 19.23 0.16
C LEU A 374 -1.95 20.38 0.45
N GLN A 375 -2.37 21.64 0.26
CA GLN A 375 -1.54 22.83 0.47
C GLN A 375 -1.00 23.01 1.89
N ARG A 376 -1.68 22.43 2.88
CA ARG A 376 -1.23 22.42 4.27
C ARG A 376 -0.15 21.38 4.55
N GLY A 377 0.11 20.48 3.62
CA GLY A 377 1.09 19.41 3.76
C GLY A 377 0.56 18.17 4.49
N HIS A 378 -0.76 17.97 4.55
CA HIS A 378 -1.33 16.76 5.16
C HIS A 378 -1.18 15.58 4.20
N ALA A 379 -0.75 14.44 4.73
CA ALA A 379 -0.81 13.19 3.98
C ALA A 379 -2.26 12.81 3.67
N LEU A 380 -2.47 12.18 2.52
CA LEU A 380 -3.78 11.72 2.04
C LEU A 380 -3.78 10.21 1.86
N GLU A 381 -4.93 9.58 2.03
CA GLU A 381 -5.15 8.16 1.72
C GLU A 381 -6.45 8.00 0.95
N TYR A 382 -6.41 7.31 -0.20
CA TYR A 382 -7.61 6.91 -0.92
C TYR A 382 -7.41 5.71 -1.84
N PHE A 383 -8.48 4.94 -2.04
CA PHE A 383 -8.50 3.75 -2.88
C PHE A 383 -8.83 4.13 -4.33
N VAL A 384 -7.83 4.04 -5.21
CA VAL A 384 -7.95 4.43 -6.61
C VAL A 384 -8.92 3.52 -7.37
N GLU A 385 -9.07 2.26 -6.94
CA GLU A 385 -10.05 1.29 -7.49
C GLU A 385 -11.52 1.75 -7.38
N GLY A 386 -11.83 2.66 -6.44
CA GLY A 386 -13.19 3.15 -6.17
C GLY A 386 -14.11 2.14 -5.46
N GLY A 387 -13.65 0.92 -5.19
CA GLY A 387 -14.37 -0.10 -4.45
C GLY A 387 -13.50 -1.33 -4.15
N ARG A 388 -13.99 -2.20 -3.26
CA ARG A 388 -13.32 -3.45 -2.90
C ARG A 388 -13.39 -4.46 -4.04
N SER A 389 -12.27 -5.13 -4.31
CA SER A 389 -12.24 -6.29 -5.19
C SER A 389 -13.00 -7.47 -4.55
N ARG A 390 -13.87 -8.11 -5.34
CA ARG A 390 -14.61 -9.33 -4.96
C ARG A 390 -13.93 -10.60 -5.45
N THR A 391 -13.07 -10.47 -6.46
CA THR A 391 -12.45 -11.60 -7.16
C THR A 391 -11.00 -11.80 -6.76
N GLY A 392 -10.40 -10.90 -5.96
CA GLY A 392 -8.97 -10.94 -5.65
C GLY A 392 -8.09 -10.28 -6.72
N ARG A 393 -8.62 -10.02 -7.92
CA ARG A 393 -7.92 -9.24 -8.96
C ARG A 393 -7.99 -7.74 -8.63
N LEU A 394 -6.94 -6.98 -8.96
CA LEU A 394 -7.00 -5.52 -8.88
C LEU A 394 -8.00 -4.96 -9.88
N LEU A 395 -8.76 -3.94 -9.47
CA LEU A 395 -9.65 -3.20 -10.35
C LEU A 395 -8.89 -2.05 -11.06
N PRO A 396 -9.29 -1.65 -12.27
CA PRO A 396 -8.70 -0.47 -12.89
C PRO A 396 -8.94 0.79 -12.06
N ALA A 397 -7.96 1.68 -12.12
CA ALA A 397 -8.01 2.99 -11.49
C ALA A 397 -9.22 3.83 -11.97
N LYS A 398 -9.89 4.46 -11.01
CA LYS A 398 -10.88 5.51 -11.25
C LYS A 398 -10.19 6.88 -11.16
N GLY A 399 -9.99 7.52 -12.31
CA GLY A 399 -9.24 8.78 -12.42
C GLY A 399 -9.83 10.01 -11.70
N GLY A 400 -11.01 9.93 -11.08
CA GLY A 400 -11.67 11.09 -10.47
C GLY A 400 -10.87 11.76 -9.36
N MET A 401 -10.49 11.01 -8.32
CA MET A 401 -9.68 11.53 -7.20
C MET A 401 -8.26 11.91 -7.64
N LEU A 402 -7.68 11.13 -8.56
CA LEU A 402 -6.37 11.43 -9.14
C LEU A 402 -6.41 12.77 -9.87
N ALA A 403 -7.39 12.99 -10.75
CA ALA A 403 -7.57 14.26 -11.45
C ALA A 403 -7.75 15.44 -10.49
N MET A 404 -8.56 15.28 -9.45
CA MET A 404 -8.74 16.34 -8.44
C MET A 404 -7.44 16.67 -7.70
N THR A 405 -6.67 15.64 -7.36
CA THR A 405 -5.37 15.79 -6.68
C THR A 405 -4.36 16.49 -7.57
N VAL A 406 -4.20 16.03 -8.82
CA VAL A 406 -3.27 16.66 -9.77
C VAL A 406 -3.70 18.09 -10.09
N SER A 407 -5.00 18.36 -10.28
CA SER A 407 -5.49 19.73 -10.46
C SER A 407 -5.22 20.62 -9.25
N ALA A 408 -5.39 20.09 -8.02
CA ALA A 408 -5.09 20.84 -6.81
C ALA A 408 -3.59 21.19 -6.70
N TYR A 409 -2.72 20.25 -7.06
CA TYR A 409 -1.28 20.47 -7.11
C TYR A 409 -0.87 21.50 -8.16
N LEU A 410 -1.42 21.41 -9.39
CA LEU A 410 -1.10 22.34 -10.49
C LEU A 410 -1.50 23.80 -10.19
N GLN A 411 -2.51 24.02 -9.34
CA GLN A 411 -2.89 25.37 -8.94
C GLN A 411 -1.87 26.04 -8.03
N GLU A 412 -1.17 25.26 -7.19
CA GLU A 412 -0.20 25.80 -6.24
C GLU A 412 0.88 24.75 -5.89
N PRO A 413 1.88 24.56 -6.78
CA PRO A 413 2.88 23.50 -6.65
C PRO A 413 3.99 23.86 -5.64
N ARG A 414 3.63 23.95 -4.35
CA ARG A 414 4.57 24.32 -3.26
C ARG A 414 5.44 23.17 -2.79
N THR A 415 4.83 22.04 -2.43
CA THR A 415 5.52 20.85 -1.96
C THR A 415 5.38 19.76 -3.03
N PRO A 416 6.47 19.12 -3.48
CA PRO A 416 6.36 18.01 -4.42
C PRO A 416 5.47 16.88 -3.89
N VAL A 417 4.62 16.32 -4.75
CA VAL A 417 3.67 15.26 -4.39
C VAL A 417 4.21 13.89 -4.79
N MET A 418 4.14 12.94 -3.86
CA MET A 418 4.56 11.56 -4.05
C MET A 418 3.38 10.61 -3.80
N PHE A 419 3.03 9.83 -4.81
CA PHE A 419 2.06 8.74 -4.66
C PHE A 419 2.78 7.50 -4.16
N ILE A 420 2.21 6.86 -3.14
CA ILE A 420 2.77 5.68 -2.48
C ILE A 420 1.83 4.49 -2.73
N PRO A 421 2.15 3.61 -3.69
CA PRO A 421 1.45 2.35 -3.90
C PRO A 421 1.55 1.46 -2.66
N VAL A 422 0.44 0.86 -2.21
CA VAL A 422 0.45 -0.05 -1.05
C VAL A 422 -0.33 -1.33 -1.36
N TYR A 423 0.34 -2.46 -1.26
CA TYR A 423 -0.29 -3.77 -1.30
C TYR A 423 -0.79 -4.16 0.08
N LEU A 424 -2.03 -4.64 0.15
CA LEU A 424 -2.66 -5.25 1.33
C LEU A 424 -3.06 -6.69 1.00
N GLY A 425 -2.55 -7.65 1.77
CA GLY A 425 -2.84 -9.08 1.65
C GLY A 425 -3.36 -9.65 2.97
N TYR A 426 -4.40 -10.48 2.87
CA TYR A 426 -4.99 -11.19 4.02
C TYR A 426 -4.99 -12.69 3.74
N GLU A 427 -4.81 -13.49 4.77
CA GLU A 427 -5.03 -14.95 4.69
C GLU A 427 -6.50 -15.34 4.86
N ARG A 428 -7.28 -14.46 5.51
CA ARG A 428 -8.72 -14.60 5.64
C ARG A 428 -9.39 -13.23 5.73
N LEU A 429 -10.47 -13.04 4.98
CA LEU A 429 -11.25 -11.80 5.01
C LEU A 429 -12.42 -11.91 6.00
N LEU A 430 -12.69 -10.82 6.73
CA LEU A 430 -13.88 -10.71 7.56
C LEU A 430 -15.16 -10.82 6.71
N GLU A 431 -15.15 -10.21 5.53
CA GLU A 431 -16.28 -10.19 4.59
C GLU A 431 -16.30 -11.37 3.62
N GLY A 432 -15.43 -12.38 3.82
CA GLY A 432 -15.25 -13.49 2.89
C GLY A 432 -16.56 -14.21 2.56
N ARG A 433 -17.42 -14.46 3.55
CA ARG A 433 -18.73 -15.12 3.35
C ARG A 433 -19.68 -14.28 2.48
N ALA A 434 -19.68 -12.96 2.67
CA ALA A 434 -20.49 -12.05 1.87
C ALA A 434 -20.00 -12.01 0.42
N PHE A 435 -18.68 -11.98 0.20
CA PHE A 435 -18.11 -12.02 -1.16
C PHE A 435 -18.41 -13.33 -1.88
N THR A 436 -18.27 -14.48 -1.21
CA THR A 436 -18.64 -15.78 -1.76
C THR A 436 -20.11 -15.84 -2.14
N SER A 437 -21.00 -15.31 -1.29
CA SER A 437 -22.44 -15.26 -1.59
C SER A 437 -22.75 -14.33 -2.76
N GLU A 438 -22.07 -13.17 -2.87
CA GLU A 438 -22.23 -12.23 -3.99
C GLU A 438 -21.75 -12.84 -5.32
N LEU A 439 -20.63 -13.57 -5.32
CA LEU A 439 -20.12 -14.27 -6.52
C LEU A 439 -21.06 -15.40 -6.97
N ALA A 440 -21.74 -16.07 -6.04
CA ALA A 440 -22.76 -17.07 -6.34
C ALA A 440 -24.11 -16.47 -6.82
N GLY A 441 -24.16 -15.18 -7.18
CA GLY A 441 -25.37 -14.49 -7.65
C GLY A 441 -26.23 -13.87 -6.54
N GLY A 442 -25.77 -13.90 -5.29
CA GLY A 442 -26.44 -13.27 -4.15
C GLY A 442 -26.44 -11.74 -4.22
N ARG A 443 -27.41 -11.10 -3.56
CA ARG A 443 -27.48 -9.62 -3.49
C ARG A 443 -26.37 -9.07 -2.59
N LYS A 444 -25.82 -7.94 -2.99
CA LYS A 444 -24.79 -7.20 -2.22
C LYS A 444 -25.26 -6.87 -0.82
N GLN A 445 -24.53 -7.34 0.20
CA GLN A 445 -24.83 -7.06 1.60
C GLN A 445 -24.20 -5.73 2.04
N LYS A 446 -24.96 -4.92 2.77
CA LYS A 446 -24.46 -3.66 3.37
C LYS A 446 -23.82 -3.96 4.73
N GLU A 447 -22.61 -4.49 4.72
CA GLU A 447 -21.86 -4.66 5.96
C GLU A 447 -21.22 -3.33 6.41
N THR A 448 -21.04 -3.16 7.73
CA THR A 448 -20.46 -1.96 8.33
C THR A 448 -19.27 -2.32 9.20
N VAL A 449 -18.25 -1.45 9.24
CA VAL A 449 -17.02 -1.66 10.05
C VAL A 449 -17.34 -1.97 11.50
N PHE A 450 -18.36 -1.32 12.08
CA PHE A 450 -18.74 -1.53 13.46
C PHE A 450 -19.45 -2.87 13.68
N ALA A 451 -20.30 -3.31 12.75
CA ALA A 451 -20.90 -4.63 12.82
C ALA A 451 -19.83 -5.73 12.74
N LEU A 452 -18.82 -5.54 11.87
CA LEU A 452 -17.65 -6.41 11.80
C LEU A 452 -16.86 -6.39 13.11
N LEU A 453 -16.53 -5.21 13.65
CA LEU A 453 -15.79 -5.10 14.93
C LEU A 453 -16.55 -5.70 16.13
N LYS A 454 -17.89 -5.63 16.14
CA LYS A 454 -18.72 -6.20 17.20
C LYS A 454 -18.76 -7.73 17.11
N SER A 455 -18.80 -8.30 15.90
CA SER A 455 -18.78 -9.76 15.71
C SER A 455 -17.44 -10.38 16.11
N LEU A 456 -16.36 -9.59 16.18
CA LEU A 456 -15.05 -10.05 16.66
C LEU A 456 -15.06 -10.56 18.10
N ARG A 457 -15.90 -10.00 18.98
CA ARG A 457 -16.01 -10.48 20.37
C ARG A 457 -16.56 -11.91 20.47
N THR A 458 -17.24 -12.38 19.43
CA THR A 458 -17.81 -13.73 19.35
C THR A 458 -16.98 -14.67 18.48
N LEU A 459 -15.99 -14.15 17.77
CA LEU A 459 -15.15 -14.95 16.87
C LEU A 459 -14.01 -15.58 17.68
N ARG A 460 -14.03 -16.90 17.79
CA ARG A 460 -12.93 -17.75 18.27
C ARG A 460 -12.10 -18.35 17.12
N GLU A 461 -12.30 -17.85 15.90
CA GLU A 461 -11.68 -18.39 14.70
C GLU A 461 -10.35 -17.68 14.42
N ASN A 462 -9.34 -18.45 13.98
CA ASN A 462 -8.07 -17.90 13.51
C ASN A 462 -8.29 -17.30 12.10
N TYR A 463 -7.81 -16.07 11.87
CA TYR A 463 -7.87 -15.36 10.57
C TYR A 463 -6.54 -15.31 9.81
N GLY A 464 -5.51 -15.94 10.36
CA GLY A 464 -4.16 -15.96 9.83
C GLY A 464 -3.49 -14.62 9.98
N GLN A 465 -2.54 -14.32 9.09
CA GLN A 465 -1.73 -13.12 9.14
C GLN A 465 -2.17 -12.07 8.10
N VAL A 466 -1.82 -10.81 8.37
CA VAL A 466 -2.01 -9.69 7.43
C VAL A 466 -0.65 -9.23 6.91
N TYR A 467 -0.55 -8.99 5.61
CA TYR A 467 0.67 -8.58 4.93
C TYR A 467 0.48 -7.21 4.29
N VAL A 468 1.42 -6.30 4.54
CA VAL A 468 1.45 -4.97 3.95
C VAL A 468 2.81 -4.70 3.34
N ASN A 469 2.83 -4.23 2.11
CA ASN A 469 4.07 -3.87 1.43
C ASN A 469 3.92 -2.56 0.67
N PHE A 470 4.89 -1.67 0.86
CA PHE A 470 4.92 -0.36 0.21
C PHE A 470 5.65 -0.44 -1.11
N GLY A 471 4.99 -0.19 -2.25
CA GLY A 471 5.61 -0.22 -3.57
C GLY A 471 6.51 0.97 -3.86
N GLU A 472 7.02 1.03 -5.09
CA GLU A 472 7.92 2.12 -5.52
C GLU A 472 7.17 3.47 -5.60
N PRO A 473 7.63 4.53 -4.91
CA PRO A 473 6.97 5.84 -4.94
C PRO A 473 6.94 6.48 -6.34
N ILE A 474 5.81 7.08 -6.72
CA ILE A 474 5.63 7.78 -8.01
C ILE A 474 5.70 9.30 -7.75
N ALA A 475 6.71 9.96 -8.32
CA ALA A 475 6.81 11.41 -8.30
C ALA A 475 5.88 12.05 -9.33
N LEU A 476 4.91 12.84 -8.87
CA LEU A 476 3.96 13.51 -9.76
C LEU A 476 4.67 14.48 -10.71
N SER A 477 5.70 15.19 -10.23
CA SER A 477 6.47 16.14 -11.03
C SER A 477 7.11 15.48 -12.26
N HIS A 478 7.63 14.26 -12.11
CA HIS A 478 8.25 13.53 -13.21
C HIS A 478 7.25 13.22 -14.32
N LEU A 479 6.07 12.69 -13.96
CA LEU A 479 5.00 12.42 -14.93
C LEU A 479 4.49 13.69 -15.62
N LEU A 480 4.42 14.81 -14.89
CA LEU A 480 4.05 16.10 -15.47
C LEU A 480 5.12 16.62 -16.44
N ASP A 481 6.39 16.50 -16.08
CA ASP A 481 7.52 16.91 -16.93
C ASP A 481 7.58 16.07 -18.23
N GLU A 482 7.23 14.78 -18.18
CA GLU A 482 7.13 13.88 -19.36
C GLU A 482 6.01 14.29 -20.33
N HIS A 483 4.82 14.60 -19.82
CA HIS A 483 3.65 14.91 -20.68
C HIS A 483 3.57 16.36 -21.11
N GLN A 484 4.08 17.28 -20.28
CA GLN A 484 4.04 18.70 -20.51
C GLN A 484 5.32 19.36 -19.94
N PRO A 485 6.42 19.36 -20.72
CA PRO A 485 7.61 20.11 -20.36
C PRO A 485 7.27 21.59 -20.09
N GLY A 486 7.89 22.17 -19.07
CA GLY A 486 7.67 23.56 -18.68
C GLY A 486 6.31 23.85 -18.05
N TRP A 487 5.56 22.84 -17.58
CA TRP A 487 4.23 23.03 -16.98
C TRP A 487 4.19 24.03 -15.80
N ARG A 488 5.33 24.25 -15.13
CA ARG A 488 5.46 25.23 -14.02
C ARG A 488 5.38 26.69 -14.48
N GLU A 489 5.68 26.95 -15.76
CA GLU A 489 5.65 28.29 -16.36
C GLU A 489 4.28 28.61 -16.97
N LEU A 490 3.41 27.60 -17.08
CA LEU A 490 2.07 27.78 -17.63
C LEU A 490 1.18 28.55 -16.64
N PRO A 491 0.24 29.37 -17.15
CA PRO A 491 -0.70 30.07 -16.28
C PRO A 491 -1.58 29.08 -15.52
N VAL A 492 -2.00 29.48 -14.32
CA VAL A 492 -2.94 28.68 -13.51
C VAL A 492 -4.23 28.49 -14.29
N PHE A 493 -4.57 27.23 -14.57
CA PHE A 493 -5.73 26.89 -15.38
C PHE A 493 -7.04 27.00 -14.58
N HIS A 494 -8.05 27.65 -15.16
CA HIS A 494 -9.42 27.62 -14.64
C HIS A 494 -10.17 26.34 -15.04
N ASP A 495 -9.95 25.87 -16.27
CA ASP A 495 -10.47 24.61 -16.80
C ASP A 495 -9.41 23.53 -16.84
N ARG A 496 -9.83 22.26 -16.93
CA ARG A 496 -8.89 21.13 -17.01
C ARG A 496 -8.20 21.12 -18.37
N PRO A 497 -6.85 21.20 -18.44
CA PRO A 497 -6.17 21.18 -19.72
C PRO A 497 -6.27 19.80 -20.38
N ALA A 498 -6.25 19.75 -21.72
CA ALA A 498 -6.44 18.51 -22.48
C ALA A 498 -5.39 17.45 -22.15
N TRP A 499 -4.14 17.86 -21.88
CA TRP A 499 -3.03 16.98 -21.53
C TRP A 499 -3.14 16.34 -20.13
N LEU A 500 -4.02 16.85 -19.26
CA LEU A 500 -4.20 16.31 -17.89
C LEU A 500 -4.80 14.90 -17.91
N LYS A 501 -5.71 14.61 -18.84
CA LYS A 501 -6.37 13.30 -18.90
C LYS A 501 -5.37 12.17 -19.18
N PRO A 502 -4.50 12.27 -20.20
CA PRO A 502 -3.40 11.31 -20.39
C PRO A 502 -2.54 11.09 -19.14
N VAL A 503 -2.12 12.17 -18.46
CA VAL A 503 -1.34 12.09 -17.21
C VAL A 503 -2.07 11.29 -16.14
N VAL A 504 -3.36 11.59 -15.92
CA VAL A 504 -4.18 10.90 -14.90
C VAL A 504 -4.39 9.43 -15.27
N ASP A 505 -4.60 9.14 -16.54
CA ASP A 505 -4.78 7.76 -17.02
C ASP A 505 -3.47 6.96 -16.86
N GLN A 506 -2.31 7.56 -17.13
CA GLN A 506 -0.99 6.94 -16.89
C GLN A 506 -0.72 6.75 -15.41
N LEU A 507 -0.84 7.80 -14.60
CA LEU A 507 -0.69 7.73 -13.15
C LEU A 507 -1.57 6.63 -12.54
N GLY A 508 -2.82 6.50 -13.01
CA GLY A 508 -3.72 5.44 -12.59
C GLY A 508 -3.20 4.04 -12.94
N ARG A 509 -2.63 3.83 -14.14
CA ARG A 509 -2.02 2.55 -14.53
C ARG A 509 -0.79 2.25 -13.70
N ASP A 510 0.13 3.21 -13.57
CA ASP A 510 1.38 3.07 -12.84
C ASP A 510 1.14 2.72 -11.36
N ILE A 511 0.15 3.35 -10.73
CA ILE A 511 -0.25 3.02 -9.35
C ILE A 511 -0.67 1.55 -9.25
N MET A 512 -1.58 1.09 -10.12
CA MET A 512 -2.08 -0.29 -10.04
C MET A 512 -0.99 -1.32 -10.33
N GLN A 513 -0.10 -1.02 -11.29
CA GLN A 513 1.05 -1.86 -11.63
C GLN A 513 2.03 -1.96 -10.45
N ARG A 514 2.39 -0.83 -9.83
CA ARG A 514 3.32 -0.81 -8.69
C ARG A 514 2.74 -1.44 -7.41
N ILE A 515 1.41 -1.47 -7.27
CA ILE A 515 0.74 -2.28 -6.23
C ILE A 515 1.00 -3.78 -6.49
N ASN A 516 0.86 -4.24 -7.73
CA ASN A 516 1.11 -5.63 -8.11
C ASN A 516 2.59 -6.04 -7.98
N GLU A 517 3.51 -5.14 -8.33
CA GLU A 517 4.96 -5.31 -8.14
C GLU A 517 5.35 -5.39 -6.66
N ALA A 518 4.51 -4.87 -5.76
CA ALA A 518 4.68 -4.96 -4.32
C ALA A 518 3.86 -6.10 -3.69
N ALA A 519 3.35 -7.07 -4.46
CA ALA A 519 2.55 -8.15 -3.92
C ALA A 519 3.32 -9.00 -2.89
N CYS A 520 2.61 -9.49 -1.86
CA CYS A 520 3.13 -10.48 -0.93
C CYS A 520 2.52 -11.85 -1.23
N VAL A 521 3.36 -12.87 -1.38
CA VAL A 521 2.93 -14.27 -1.50
C VAL A 521 2.56 -14.79 -0.11
N THR A 522 1.29 -14.69 0.24
CA THR A 522 0.80 -15.24 1.52
C THR A 522 0.75 -16.78 1.45
N PRO A 523 0.95 -17.49 2.57
CA PRO A 523 0.81 -18.95 2.64
C PRO A 523 -0.51 -19.45 2.02
N ILE A 524 -1.63 -18.78 2.29
CA ILE A 524 -2.94 -19.15 1.72
C ILE A 524 -3.06 -18.84 0.22
N SER A 525 -2.44 -17.77 -0.28
CA SER A 525 -2.41 -17.51 -1.73
C SER A 525 -1.60 -18.57 -2.48
N LEU A 526 -0.48 -19.02 -1.92
CA LEU A 526 0.33 -20.12 -2.45
C LEU A 526 -0.42 -21.46 -2.39
N LEU A 527 -1.08 -21.76 -1.26
CA LEU A 527 -1.92 -22.94 -1.16
C LEU A 527 -3.04 -22.91 -2.21
N ALA A 528 -3.67 -21.76 -2.39
CA ALA A 528 -4.80 -21.60 -3.30
C ALA A 528 -4.43 -21.80 -4.75
N ILE A 529 -3.31 -21.22 -5.22
CA ILE A 529 -2.86 -21.40 -6.60
C ILE A 529 -2.49 -22.86 -6.88
N THR A 530 -1.91 -23.56 -5.89
CA THR A 530 -1.57 -24.98 -6.01
C THR A 530 -2.79 -25.90 -6.00
N MET A 531 -3.72 -25.68 -5.06
CA MET A 531 -4.93 -26.49 -4.93
C MET A 531 -5.89 -26.30 -6.12
N LEU A 532 -6.03 -25.09 -6.64
CA LEU A 532 -6.92 -24.82 -7.78
C LEU A 532 -6.32 -25.27 -9.12
N ALA A 533 -5.00 -25.43 -9.20
CA ALA A 533 -4.33 -26.07 -10.34
C ALA A 533 -4.50 -27.60 -10.36
N THR A 534 -5.07 -28.18 -9.29
CA THR A 534 -5.28 -29.62 -9.15
C THR A 534 -6.69 -30.02 -9.62
N PRO A 535 -6.82 -31.06 -10.47
CA PRO A 535 -8.12 -31.57 -10.89
C PRO A 535 -9.02 -31.92 -9.69
N ARG A 536 -10.26 -31.43 -9.71
CA ARG A 536 -11.29 -31.66 -8.66
C ARG A 536 -10.89 -31.19 -7.25
N GLY A 537 -9.80 -30.42 -7.10
CA GLY A 537 -9.33 -29.91 -5.81
C GLY A 537 -8.96 -31.00 -4.81
N CYS A 538 -8.46 -32.15 -5.27
CA CYS A 538 -8.05 -33.27 -4.43
C CYS A 538 -6.70 -33.83 -4.91
N ILE A 539 -5.76 -34.04 -3.98
CA ILE A 539 -4.36 -34.39 -4.26
C ILE A 539 -3.79 -35.23 -3.12
N SER A 540 -2.83 -36.12 -3.39
CA SER A 540 -2.09 -36.78 -2.30
C SER A 540 -1.25 -35.76 -1.54
N ARG A 541 -1.03 -36.01 -0.25
CA ARG A 541 -0.25 -35.09 0.58
C ARG A 541 1.17 -34.88 0.05
N ASP A 542 1.83 -35.93 -0.41
CA ASP A 542 3.20 -35.87 -0.90
C ASP A 542 3.33 -35.11 -2.23
N GLU A 543 2.37 -35.31 -3.15
CA GLU A 543 2.31 -34.52 -4.38
C GLU A 543 2.04 -33.03 -4.09
N LEU A 544 1.25 -32.73 -3.06
CA LEU A 544 0.98 -31.34 -2.66
C LEU A 544 2.22 -30.65 -2.12
N LEU A 545 2.98 -31.33 -1.27
CA LEU A 545 4.26 -30.81 -0.77
C LEU A 545 5.20 -30.47 -1.91
N GLN A 546 5.43 -31.43 -2.81
CA GLN A 546 6.32 -31.24 -3.97
C GLN A 546 5.86 -30.08 -4.85
N GLN A 547 4.54 -29.95 -5.08
CA GLN A 547 4.01 -28.86 -5.90
C GLN A 547 4.13 -27.50 -5.22
N ILE A 548 3.92 -27.42 -3.90
CA ILE A 548 4.11 -26.19 -3.11
C ILE A 548 5.58 -25.77 -3.16
N ASP A 549 6.50 -26.69 -2.87
CA ASP A 549 7.95 -26.42 -2.90
C ASP A 549 8.40 -25.95 -4.29
N MET A 550 7.88 -26.59 -5.33
CA MET A 550 8.15 -26.21 -6.72
C MET A 550 7.69 -24.78 -7.04
N TYR A 551 6.44 -24.44 -6.72
CA TYR A 551 5.92 -23.09 -6.96
C TYR A 551 6.64 -22.04 -6.13
N HIS A 552 6.97 -22.37 -4.88
CA HIS A 552 7.73 -21.49 -4.01
C HIS A 552 9.14 -21.22 -4.55
N ALA A 553 9.84 -22.25 -5.04
CA ALA A 553 11.14 -22.12 -5.67
C ALA A 553 11.09 -21.23 -6.93
N LEU A 554 10.09 -21.45 -7.80
CA LEU A 554 9.88 -20.60 -8.99
C LEU A 554 9.62 -19.14 -8.60
N LEU A 555 8.78 -18.89 -7.60
CA LEU A 555 8.47 -17.55 -7.11
C LEU A 555 9.70 -16.88 -6.50
N ARG A 556 10.47 -17.58 -5.66
CA ARG A 556 11.69 -17.04 -5.05
C ARG A 556 12.75 -16.73 -6.09
N GLY A 557 12.94 -17.60 -7.09
CA GLY A 557 13.91 -17.40 -8.15
C GLY A 557 13.54 -16.22 -9.06
N ALA A 558 12.29 -16.15 -9.51
CA ALA A 558 11.82 -15.10 -10.40
C ALA A 558 11.74 -13.71 -9.74
N HIS A 559 11.61 -13.65 -8.42
CA HIS A 559 11.36 -12.41 -7.67
C HIS A 559 12.42 -12.11 -6.61
N ALA A 560 13.63 -12.66 -6.74
CA ALA A 560 14.71 -12.44 -5.78
C ALA A 560 15.13 -10.95 -5.69
N ASP A 561 15.16 -10.26 -6.83
CA ASP A 561 15.63 -8.87 -6.96
C ASP A 561 14.48 -7.89 -7.25
N THR A 562 13.24 -8.24 -6.88
CA THR A 562 12.06 -7.40 -7.10
C THR A 562 11.47 -6.90 -5.78
N LEU A 563 10.40 -6.10 -5.85
CA LEU A 563 9.68 -5.61 -4.66
C LEU A 563 8.66 -6.63 -4.12
N VAL A 564 8.46 -7.75 -4.80
CA VAL A 564 7.55 -8.82 -4.40
C VAL A 564 8.14 -9.52 -3.18
N VAL A 565 7.31 -9.74 -2.16
CA VAL A 565 7.74 -10.45 -0.96
C VAL A 565 7.32 -11.91 -1.06
N VAL A 566 8.30 -12.81 -1.05
CA VAL A 566 8.09 -14.26 -1.00
C VAL A 566 8.68 -14.81 0.30
N PRO A 567 7.88 -14.86 1.39
CA PRO A 567 8.33 -15.37 2.68
C PRO A 567 8.83 -16.81 2.55
N GLN A 568 9.78 -17.20 3.40
CA GLN A 568 10.13 -18.62 3.53
C GLN A 568 8.96 -19.37 4.16
N VAL A 569 8.56 -20.48 3.55
CA VAL A 569 7.47 -21.31 4.05
C VAL A 569 7.90 -22.77 4.03
N ASP A 570 7.57 -23.49 5.10
CA ASP A 570 7.63 -24.95 5.13
C ASP A 570 6.31 -25.50 4.58
N ALA A 571 6.36 -26.32 3.52
CA ALA A 571 5.17 -26.82 2.86
C ALA A 571 4.27 -27.65 3.79
N ASN A 572 4.87 -28.40 4.74
CA ASN A 572 4.10 -29.13 5.75
C ASN A 572 3.32 -28.17 6.66
N ALA A 573 4.00 -27.18 7.25
CA ALA A 573 3.37 -26.17 8.07
C ALA A 573 2.29 -25.38 7.32
N LEU A 574 2.50 -25.11 6.03
CA LEU A 574 1.52 -24.44 5.17
C LEU A 574 0.25 -25.28 4.99
N ILE A 575 0.36 -26.59 4.75
CA ILE A 575 -0.81 -27.48 4.65
C ILE A 575 -1.57 -27.50 5.98
N GLU A 576 -0.87 -27.66 7.11
CA GLU A 576 -1.50 -27.65 8.44
C GLU A 576 -2.16 -26.30 8.75
N HIS A 577 -1.56 -25.19 8.29
CA HIS A 577 -2.16 -23.86 8.40
C HIS A 577 -3.45 -23.74 7.58
N GLY A 578 -3.47 -24.24 6.35
CA GLY A 578 -4.67 -24.30 5.50
C GLY A 578 -5.81 -25.13 6.11
N ILE A 579 -5.48 -26.23 6.81
CA ILE A 579 -6.44 -27.06 7.54
C ILE A 579 -7.00 -26.28 8.75
N ARG A 580 -6.13 -25.61 9.51
CA ARG A 580 -6.47 -24.81 10.69
C ARG A 580 -7.39 -23.64 10.36
N LEU A 581 -7.13 -22.94 9.25
CA LEU A 581 -7.99 -21.86 8.74
C LEU A 581 -9.28 -22.37 8.09
N GLY A 582 -9.39 -23.69 7.86
CA GLY A 582 -10.61 -24.33 7.39
C GLY A 582 -10.83 -24.30 5.88
N PHE A 583 -9.78 -24.07 5.08
CA PHE A 583 -9.87 -24.08 3.62
C PHE A 583 -9.79 -25.49 3.04
N ILE A 584 -8.95 -26.34 3.63
CA ILE A 584 -8.71 -27.73 3.20
C ILE A 584 -8.98 -28.71 4.34
N GLU A 585 -9.18 -29.98 3.98
CA GLU A 585 -9.32 -31.10 4.91
C GLU A 585 -8.48 -32.28 4.46
N THR A 586 -8.07 -33.10 5.43
CA THR A 586 -7.39 -34.36 5.18
C THR A 586 -8.42 -35.48 5.14
N ARG A 587 -8.35 -36.32 4.12
CA ARG A 587 -9.05 -37.60 4.03
C ARG A 587 -8.04 -38.72 3.95
N HIS A 588 -8.38 -39.87 4.50
CA HIS A 588 -7.54 -41.05 4.40
C HIS A 588 -8.28 -42.06 3.52
N ASP A 589 -7.56 -42.63 2.56
CA ASP A 589 -7.96 -43.84 1.87
C ASP A 589 -7.01 -44.99 2.24
N SER A 590 -7.16 -46.14 1.59
CA SER A 590 -6.31 -47.32 1.83
C SER A 590 -4.87 -47.16 1.37
N ILE A 591 -4.55 -46.12 0.58
CA ILE A 591 -3.23 -45.84 0.02
C ILE A 591 -2.50 -44.80 0.87
N GLY A 592 -3.19 -43.75 1.31
CA GLY A 592 -2.58 -42.71 2.14
C GLY A 592 -3.44 -41.47 2.38
N PRO A 593 -2.82 -40.41 2.94
CA PRO A 593 -3.48 -39.14 3.19
C PRO A 593 -3.67 -38.34 1.89
N MET A 594 -4.90 -37.95 1.64
CA MET A 594 -5.34 -37.08 0.56
C MET A 594 -5.77 -35.73 1.13
N ILE A 595 -5.34 -34.65 0.52
CA ILE A 595 -5.77 -33.29 0.83
C ILE A 595 -6.85 -32.88 -0.15
N ARG A 596 -7.98 -32.40 0.40
CA ARG A 596 -9.13 -31.97 -0.39
C ARG A 596 -9.54 -30.57 -0.01
N LEU A 597 -9.91 -29.78 -1.01
CA LEU A 597 -10.59 -28.51 -0.81
C LEU A 597 -11.94 -28.73 -0.10
N ARG A 598 -12.21 -27.99 0.97
CA ARG A 598 -13.50 -28.11 1.67
C ARG A 598 -14.64 -27.59 0.78
N PRO A 599 -15.82 -28.24 0.82
CA PRO A 599 -16.98 -27.76 0.07
C PRO A 599 -17.31 -26.31 0.43
N GLY A 600 -17.61 -25.49 -0.58
CA GLY A 600 -17.91 -24.06 -0.41
C GLY A 600 -16.69 -23.14 -0.28
N GLN A 601 -15.45 -23.66 -0.20
CA GLN A 601 -14.23 -22.83 -0.10
C GLN A 601 -13.59 -22.50 -1.45
N ALA A 602 -14.08 -23.03 -2.57
CA ALA A 602 -13.52 -22.78 -3.90
C ALA A 602 -13.46 -21.30 -4.27
N ALA A 603 -14.56 -20.56 -4.09
CA ALA A 603 -14.59 -19.13 -4.38
C ALA A 603 -13.61 -18.32 -3.50
N ALA A 604 -13.46 -18.70 -2.23
CA ALA A 604 -12.50 -18.05 -1.33
C ALA A 604 -11.05 -18.34 -1.77
N MET A 605 -10.74 -19.58 -2.15
CA MET A 605 -9.42 -19.91 -2.70
C MET A 605 -9.17 -19.20 -4.03
N THR A 606 -10.17 -19.08 -4.90
CA THR A 606 -10.06 -18.34 -6.16
C THR A 606 -9.68 -16.89 -5.89
N TYR A 607 -10.28 -16.27 -4.89
CA TYR A 607 -9.91 -14.94 -4.42
C TYR A 607 -8.42 -14.86 -4.05
N PHE A 608 -7.94 -15.75 -3.17
CA PHE A 608 -6.55 -15.70 -2.71
C PHE A 608 -5.53 -16.04 -3.80
N ARG A 609 -5.84 -16.99 -4.68
CA ARG A 609 -5.03 -17.28 -5.88
C ARG A 609 -4.86 -16.02 -6.74
N ASN A 610 -5.95 -15.30 -6.96
CA ASN A 610 -5.95 -14.13 -7.85
C ASN A 610 -5.10 -12.96 -7.31
N ASN A 611 -4.70 -12.97 -6.03
CA ASN A 611 -3.79 -11.98 -5.47
C ASN A 611 -2.32 -12.17 -5.93
N ILE A 612 -1.95 -13.36 -6.42
CA ILE A 612 -0.58 -13.70 -6.85
C ILE A 612 -0.53 -14.30 -8.26
N LEU A 613 -1.66 -14.38 -8.95
CA LEU A 613 -1.78 -15.02 -10.26
C LEU A 613 -0.80 -14.44 -11.29
N HIS A 614 -0.60 -13.13 -11.26
CA HIS A 614 0.34 -12.41 -12.12
C HIS A 614 1.78 -12.87 -11.96
N LEU A 615 2.19 -13.26 -10.74
CA LEU A 615 3.57 -13.66 -10.42
C LEU A 615 3.98 -14.99 -11.07
N LEU A 616 3.03 -15.87 -11.38
CA LEU A 616 3.27 -17.16 -12.04
C LEU A 616 2.77 -17.21 -13.49
N THR A 617 2.24 -16.12 -14.02
CA THR A 617 1.58 -16.12 -15.34
C THR A 617 2.54 -16.48 -16.47
N LEU A 618 3.75 -15.92 -16.49
CA LEU A 618 4.74 -16.22 -17.54
C LEU A 618 5.21 -17.69 -17.53
N PRO A 619 5.71 -18.26 -16.40
CA PRO A 619 6.10 -19.66 -16.37
C PRO A 619 4.90 -20.61 -16.62
N ALA A 620 3.69 -20.24 -16.19
CA ALA A 620 2.47 -20.97 -16.50
C ALA A 620 2.09 -20.94 -17.99
N LEU A 621 2.25 -19.79 -18.66
CA LEU A 621 2.03 -19.68 -20.09
C LEU A 621 3.06 -20.50 -20.88
N ILE A 622 4.34 -20.48 -20.48
CA ILE A 622 5.37 -21.34 -21.07
C ILE A 622 4.98 -22.81 -20.90
N ALA A 623 4.56 -23.21 -19.69
CA ALA A 623 4.09 -24.57 -19.43
C ALA A 623 2.89 -24.96 -20.30
N ALA A 624 1.94 -24.04 -20.52
CA ALA A 624 0.78 -24.23 -21.40
C ALA A 624 1.18 -24.56 -22.85
N THR A 625 2.31 -24.05 -23.34
CA THR A 625 2.77 -24.38 -24.70
C THR A 625 3.08 -25.88 -24.87
N PHE A 626 3.39 -26.60 -23.79
CA PHE A 626 3.73 -28.04 -23.80
C PHE A 626 2.55 -28.97 -23.43
N ASN A 627 1.34 -28.42 -23.29
CA ASN A 627 0.17 -29.20 -22.89
C ASN A 627 -0.15 -30.30 -23.93
N ASN A 628 -0.16 -29.92 -25.21
CA ASN A 628 -0.45 -30.81 -26.35
C ASN A 628 0.80 -31.32 -27.08
N ARG A 629 1.99 -30.77 -26.81
CA ARG A 629 3.25 -31.13 -27.50
C ARG A 629 4.35 -31.39 -26.49
N ARG A 630 5.11 -32.48 -26.68
CA ARG A 630 6.23 -32.82 -25.80
C ARG A 630 7.48 -31.96 -26.03
N SER A 631 7.69 -31.47 -27.25
CA SER A 631 8.82 -30.62 -27.59
C SER A 631 8.44 -29.50 -28.55
N ARG A 632 9.18 -28.39 -28.51
CA ARG A 632 9.03 -27.22 -29.39
C ARG A 632 10.39 -26.60 -29.70
N THR A 633 10.52 -25.96 -30.85
CA THR A 633 11.66 -25.07 -31.10
C THR A 633 11.53 -23.82 -30.25
N ASP A 634 12.65 -23.16 -30.00
CA ASP A 634 12.68 -21.88 -29.28
C ASP A 634 11.83 -20.80 -29.98
N GLU A 635 11.92 -20.72 -31.31
CA GLU A 635 11.11 -19.81 -32.15
C GLU A 635 9.60 -20.03 -31.96
N GLN A 636 9.13 -21.28 -32.04
CA GLN A 636 7.71 -21.62 -31.87
C GLN A 636 7.19 -21.30 -30.47
N LEU A 637 8.04 -21.49 -29.45
CA LEU A 637 7.70 -21.18 -28.07
C LEU A 637 7.55 -19.67 -27.89
N ARG A 638 8.57 -18.89 -28.30
CA ARG A 638 8.56 -17.43 -28.17
C ARG A 638 7.41 -16.80 -28.92
N TYR A 639 7.11 -17.30 -30.11
CA TYR A 639 5.99 -16.82 -30.91
C TYR A 639 4.65 -16.98 -30.17
N LEU A 640 4.34 -18.16 -29.63
CA LEU A 640 3.10 -18.39 -28.87
C LEU A 640 3.01 -17.56 -27.60
N VAL A 641 4.14 -17.40 -26.89
CA VAL A 641 4.20 -16.58 -25.67
C VAL A 641 3.95 -15.10 -26.04
N ASN A 642 4.63 -14.57 -27.06
CA ASN A 642 4.45 -13.19 -27.53
C ASN A 642 3.04 -12.92 -28.04
N LEU A 643 2.38 -13.91 -28.65
CA LEU A 643 1.00 -13.78 -29.09
C LEU A 643 0.03 -13.71 -27.90
N SER A 644 0.21 -14.56 -26.89
CA SER A 644 -0.78 -14.76 -25.83
C SER A 644 -0.58 -13.86 -24.61
N TYR A 645 0.67 -13.53 -24.29
CA TYR A 645 1.03 -12.79 -23.08
C TYR A 645 0.42 -11.38 -22.99
N PRO A 646 0.35 -10.56 -24.05
CA PRO A 646 -0.21 -9.20 -23.96
C PRO A 646 -1.64 -9.16 -23.42
N PHE A 647 -2.47 -10.15 -23.75
CA PHE A 647 -3.83 -10.26 -23.24
C PHE A 647 -3.86 -10.52 -21.72
N LEU A 648 -3.02 -11.44 -21.25
CA LEU A 648 -2.89 -11.76 -19.82
C LEU A 648 -2.25 -10.60 -19.04
N GLN A 649 -1.25 -9.95 -19.62
CA GLN A 649 -0.57 -8.78 -19.07
C GLN A 649 -1.56 -7.64 -18.81
N ARG A 650 -2.42 -7.35 -19.81
CA ARG A 650 -3.43 -6.28 -19.73
C ARG A 650 -4.50 -6.56 -18.68
N GLU A 651 -4.97 -7.81 -18.62
CA GLU A 651 -5.94 -8.28 -17.63
C GLU A 651 -5.39 -8.19 -16.20
N LEU A 652 -4.13 -8.56 -16.02
CA LEU A 652 -3.50 -8.64 -14.70
C LEU A 652 -2.80 -7.35 -14.28
N LEU A 653 -2.90 -6.27 -15.08
CA LEU A 653 -2.29 -4.96 -14.81
C LEU A 653 -0.79 -5.09 -14.50
N GLN A 654 -0.05 -5.78 -15.37
CA GLN A 654 1.40 -5.92 -15.28
C GLN A 654 2.11 -4.82 -16.10
N ASN A 655 3.27 -4.37 -15.62
CA ASN A 655 4.04 -3.25 -16.18
C ASN A 655 4.97 -3.67 -17.33
N THR A 656 5.61 -4.82 -17.17
CA THR A 656 6.73 -5.23 -18.02
C THR A 656 6.26 -5.67 -19.39
N GLU A 657 6.54 -4.88 -20.44
CA GLU A 657 6.57 -5.40 -21.80
C GLU A 657 7.43 -6.66 -21.83
N LEU A 658 6.94 -7.71 -22.47
CA LEU A 658 7.61 -9.00 -22.45
C LEU A 658 8.95 -8.92 -23.20
N GLY A 659 10.02 -8.63 -22.48
CA GLY A 659 11.37 -8.68 -23.01
C GLY A 659 11.83 -10.12 -23.20
N SER A 660 12.72 -10.36 -24.17
CA SER A 660 13.36 -11.67 -24.37
C SER A 660 13.99 -12.18 -23.06
N ALA A 661 14.64 -11.29 -22.31
CA ALA A 661 15.27 -11.61 -21.03
C ALA A 661 14.29 -12.20 -20.00
N ALA A 662 13.05 -11.74 -19.95
CA ALA A 662 12.04 -12.27 -19.02
C ALA A 662 11.65 -13.71 -19.40
N VAL A 663 11.52 -13.99 -20.70
CA VAL A 663 11.27 -15.35 -21.20
C VAL A 663 12.46 -16.26 -20.91
N ASP A 664 13.69 -15.77 -21.10
CA ASP A 664 14.92 -16.52 -20.85
C ASP A 664 15.09 -16.86 -19.35
N GLN A 665 14.82 -15.90 -18.47
CA GLN A 665 14.81 -16.11 -17.02
C GLN A 665 13.75 -17.16 -16.61
N ALA A 666 12.54 -17.05 -17.17
CA ALA A 666 11.47 -18.02 -16.87
C ALA A 666 11.81 -19.43 -17.38
N LEU A 667 12.40 -19.56 -18.58
CA LEU A 667 12.87 -20.84 -19.11
C LEU A 667 13.99 -21.44 -18.25
N THR A 668 14.95 -20.61 -17.82
CA THR A 668 16.04 -21.03 -16.93
C THR A 668 15.48 -21.52 -15.59
N ALA A 669 14.50 -20.82 -15.02
CA ALA A 669 13.86 -21.24 -13.78
C ALA A 669 13.11 -22.58 -13.95
N LEU A 670 12.41 -22.78 -15.07
CA LEU A 670 11.72 -24.04 -15.38
C LEU A 670 12.70 -25.21 -15.63
N GLU A 671 13.88 -24.92 -16.17
CA GLU A 671 14.95 -25.91 -16.36
C GLU A 671 15.61 -26.30 -15.03
N GLN A 672 15.94 -25.32 -14.18
CA GLN A 672 16.46 -25.56 -12.82
C GLN A 672 15.47 -26.36 -11.97
N ALA A 673 14.18 -26.11 -12.16
CA ALA A 673 13.07 -26.85 -11.57
C ALA A 673 12.86 -28.27 -12.16
N SER A 674 13.67 -28.69 -13.13
CA SER A 674 13.54 -29.97 -13.85
C SER A 674 12.17 -30.17 -14.53
N LEU A 675 11.44 -29.08 -14.80
CA LEU A 675 10.15 -29.13 -15.49
C LEU A 675 10.32 -29.13 -17.02
N LEU A 676 11.38 -28.50 -17.50
CA LEU A 676 11.80 -28.49 -18.90
C LEU A 676 13.28 -28.87 -19.01
N GLY A 677 13.66 -29.38 -20.19
CA GLY A 677 15.05 -29.57 -20.58
C GLY A 677 15.27 -29.04 -22.00
N LYS A 678 16.54 -28.78 -22.34
CA LYS A 678 16.94 -28.33 -23.68
C LYS A 678 17.86 -29.36 -24.34
N SER A 679 17.49 -29.83 -25.53
CA SER A 679 18.29 -30.73 -26.37
C SER A 679 18.10 -30.37 -27.84
N ASP A 680 19.17 -30.42 -28.65
CA ASP A 680 19.11 -30.17 -30.11
C ASP A 680 18.38 -28.86 -30.50
N ASN A 681 18.64 -27.78 -29.75
CA ASN A 681 17.97 -26.48 -29.91
C ASN A 681 16.43 -26.53 -29.76
N ARG A 682 15.91 -27.52 -29.03
CA ARG A 682 14.50 -27.69 -28.71
C ARG A 682 14.30 -27.80 -27.21
N TRP A 683 13.23 -27.18 -26.75
CA TRP A 683 12.73 -27.36 -25.40
C TRP A 683 11.84 -28.59 -25.36
N HIS A 684 11.96 -29.40 -24.31
CA HIS A 684 11.13 -30.58 -24.10
C HIS A 684 10.72 -30.70 -22.64
N ARG A 685 9.51 -31.21 -22.41
CA ARG A 685 9.07 -31.60 -21.06
C ARG A 685 9.41 -33.06 -20.76
N ALA A 686 9.44 -33.41 -19.48
CA ALA A 686 9.65 -34.78 -19.02
C ALA A 686 8.61 -35.77 -19.62
N SER A 687 8.96 -37.06 -19.60
CA SER A 687 8.13 -38.14 -20.14
C SER A 687 6.75 -38.17 -19.48
N ALA A 688 5.74 -38.57 -20.25
CA ALA A 688 4.38 -38.73 -19.72
C ALA A 688 4.37 -39.71 -18.54
N GLY A 689 3.62 -39.39 -17.49
CA GLY A 689 3.55 -40.16 -16.26
C GLY A 689 4.64 -39.84 -15.22
N SER A 690 5.64 -39.01 -15.55
CA SER A 690 6.59 -38.51 -14.55
C SER A 690 5.95 -37.44 -13.65
N LEU A 691 6.41 -37.34 -12.40
CA LEU A 691 6.02 -36.27 -11.46
C LEU A 691 6.25 -34.88 -12.08
N HIS A 692 7.42 -34.64 -12.65
CA HIS A 692 7.75 -33.37 -13.31
C HIS A 692 6.79 -33.01 -14.46
N ALA A 693 6.38 -33.98 -15.29
CA ALA A 693 5.41 -33.73 -16.35
C ALA A 693 4.03 -33.34 -15.79
N VAL A 694 3.60 -34.00 -14.70
CA VAL A 694 2.35 -33.67 -14.00
C VAL A 694 2.44 -32.28 -13.36
N SER A 695 3.56 -31.95 -12.72
CA SER A 695 3.79 -30.63 -12.12
C SER A 695 3.79 -29.51 -13.15
N LEU A 696 4.39 -29.72 -14.33
CA LEU A 696 4.33 -28.77 -15.44
C LEU A 696 2.89 -28.60 -15.96
N MET A 697 2.11 -29.69 -16.07
CA MET A 697 0.70 -29.60 -16.48
C MET A 697 -0.15 -28.85 -15.45
N ARG A 698 0.10 -29.03 -14.15
CA ARG A 698 -0.55 -28.24 -13.09
C ARG A 698 -0.15 -26.77 -13.17
N LEU A 699 1.12 -26.47 -13.43
CA LEU A 699 1.56 -25.10 -13.64
C LEU A 699 0.82 -24.44 -14.81
N ALA A 700 0.61 -25.16 -15.91
CA ALA A 700 -0.19 -24.67 -17.03
C ALA A 700 -1.65 -24.34 -16.62
N GLN A 701 -2.25 -25.09 -15.69
CA GLN A 701 -3.63 -24.85 -15.21
C GLN A 701 -3.80 -23.47 -14.55
N VAL A 702 -2.73 -22.85 -14.08
CA VAL A 702 -2.78 -21.49 -13.50
C VAL A 702 -3.35 -20.47 -14.49
N VAL A 703 -3.01 -20.57 -15.78
CA VAL A 703 -3.46 -19.63 -16.82
C VAL A 703 -4.63 -20.15 -17.66
N MET A 704 -5.00 -21.44 -17.53
CA MET A 704 -6.05 -22.05 -18.37
C MET A 704 -7.39 -21.30 -18.33
N PRO A 705 -7.93 -20.88 -17.17
CA PRO A 705 -9.20 -20.16 -17.16
C PRO A 705 -9.19 -18.89 -18.03
N ALA A 706 -8.07 -18.16 -18.04
CA ALA A 706 -7.92 -16.97 -18.87
C ALA A 706 -7.78 -17.32 -20.35
N LEU A 707 -7.00 -18.35 -20.69
CA LEU A 707 -6.85 -18.81 -22.07
C LEU A 707 -8.16 -19.36 -22.64
N GLU A 708 -8.94 -20.11 -21.85
CA GLU A 708 -10.25 -20.65 -22.24
C GLU A 708 -11.25 -19.53 -22.50
N ARG A 709 -11.34 -18.53 -21.61
CA ARG A 709 -12.19 -17.34 -21.81
C ARG A 709 -11.78 -16.55 -23.05
N ASN A 710 -10.48 -16.29 -23.23
CA ASN A 710 -9.98 -15.56 -24.39
C ASN A 710 -10.27 -16.30 -25.69
N TYR A 711 -10.09 -17.63 -25.70
CA TYR A 711 -10.41 -18.48 -26.84
C TYR A 711 -11.91 -18.54 -27.14
N LEU A 712 -12.78 -18.59 -26.13
CA LEU A 712 -14.23 -18.52 -26.30
C LEU A 712 -14.63 -17.22 -27.00
N CYS A 713 -14.11 -16.08 -26.53
CA CYS A 713 -14.40 -14.78 -27.13
C CYS A 713 -13.86 -14.69 -28.57
N ALA A 714 -12.62 -15.14 -28.78
CA ALA A 714 -12.01 -15.20 -30.10
C ALA A 714 -12.81 -16.07 -31.08
N SER A 715 -13.30 -17.23 -30.62
CA SER A 715 -14.08 -18.17 -31.42
C SER A 715 -15.42 -17.61 -31.86
N LEU A 716 -16.08 -16.82 -31.00
CA LEU A 716 -17.33 -16.12 -31.30
C LEU A 716 -17.11 -14.96 -32.29
N LEU A 717 -16.00 -14.21 -32.14
CA LEU A 717 -15.61 -13.15 -33.07
C LEU A 717 -15.28 -13.70 -34.46
N ALA A 718 -14.46 -14.75 -34.54
CA ALA A 718 -14.07 -15.37 -35.81
C ALA A 718 -15.25 -16.00 -36.57
N ARG A 719 -16.34 -16.32 -35.86
CA ARG A 719 -17.59 -16.87 -36.41
C ARG A 719 -18.73 -15.84 -36.44
N ALA A 720 -18.40 -14.54 -36.42
CA ALA A 720 -19.40 -13.49 -36.48
C ALA A 720 -20.23 -13.59 -37.78
N PRO A 721 -21.57 -13.57 -37.71
CA PRO A 721 -22.42 -13.56 -38.89
C PRO A 721 -22.12 -12.31 -39.73
N GLU A 722 -22.06 -12.45 -41.06
CA GLU A 722 -21.69 -11.36 -41.99
C GLU A 722 -20.30 -10.73 -41.75
N GLY A 723 -19.42 -11.38 -40.97
CA GLY A 723 -18.07 -10.87 -40.68
C GLY A 723 -18.04 -9.65 -39.75
N ARG A 724 -19.11 -9.39 -38.99
CA ARG A 724 -19.18 -8.27 -38.02
C ARG A 724 -20.15 -8.59 -36.87
N ILE A 725 -19.88 -8.08 -35.68
CA ILE A 725 -20.74 -8.30 -34.50
C ILE A 725 -20.73 -7.08 -33.59
N SER A 726 -21.86 -6.71 -32.99
CA SER A 726 -21.87 -5.61 -32.02
C SER A 726 -21.25 -6.03 -30.68
N GLY A 727 -20.67 -5.08 -29.96
CA GLY A 727 -20.04 -5.34 -28.66
C GLY A 727 -21.00 -5.99 -27.65
N ASP A 728 -22.25 -5.51 -27.60
CA ASP A 728 -23.27 -6.04 -26.67
C ASP A 728 -23.72 -7.46 -27.04
N VAL A 729 -23.88 -7.77 -28.33
CA VAL A 729 -24.25 -9.13 -28.78
C VAL A 729 -23.12 -10.11 -28.51
N LEU A 730 -21.87 -9.71 -28.76
CA LEU A 730 -20.70 -10.52 -28.44
C LEU A 730 -20.61 -10.83 -26.94
N ALA A 731 -20.82 -9.83 -26.09
CA ALA A 731 -20.81 -9.99 -24.64
C ALA A 731 -21.93 -10.95 -24.18
N HIS A 732 -23.14 -10.81 -24.72
CA HIS A 732 -24.25 -11.69 -24.40
C HIS A 732 -24.00 -13.15 -24.82
N ARG A 733 -23.53 -13.38 -26.05
CA ARG A 733 -23.20 -14.73 -26.54
C ARG A 733 -22.07 -15.38 -25.75
N ASN A 734 -21.06 -14.61 -25.35
CA ASN A 734 -20.00 -15.09 -24.45
C ASN A 734 -20.56 -15.53 -23.11
N GLN A 735 -21.45 -14.72 -22.50
CA GLN A 735 -22.07 -15.06 -21.23
C GLN A 735 -22.87 -16.38 -21.31
N LEU A 736 -23.73 -16.53 -22.33
CA LEU A 736 -24.51 -17.76 -22.52
C LEU A 736 -23.61 -18.99 -22.73
N SER A 737 -22.54 -18.83 -23.51
CA SER A 737 -21.57 -19.90 -23.76
C SER A 737 -20.84 -20.30 -22.47
N ALA A 738 -20.44 -19.32 -21.65
CA ALA A 738 -19.79 -19.55 -20.36
C ALA A 738 -20.71 -20.26 -19.35
N GLU A 739 -22.00 -19.86 -19.27
CA GLU A 739 -22.99 -20.52 -18.41
C GLU A 739 -23.21 -21.99 -18.81
N ARG A 740 -23.23 -22.26 -20.13
CA ARG A 740 -23.31 -23.64 -20.65
C ARG A 740 -22.06 -24.45 -20.36
N LEU A 741 -20.87 -23.88 -20.53
CA LEU A 741 -19.60 -24.54 -20.20
C LEU A 741 -19.49 -24.85 -18.70
N ALA A 742 -19.84 -23.90 -17.85
CA ALA A 742 -19.89 -24.10 -16.40
C ALA A 742 -20.79 -25.29 -16.02
N SER A 743 -21.98 -25.36 -16.62
CA SER A 743 -22.95 -26.44 -16.37
C SER A 743 -22.49 -27.81 -16.87
N THR A 744 -21.72 -27.86 -17.97
CA THR A 744 -21.33 -29.11 -18.63
C THR A 744 -19.96 -29.64 -18.19
N GLN A 745 -19.04 -28.76 -17.80
CA GLN A 745 -17.67 -29.09 -17.41
C GLN A 745 -17.43 -28.96 -15.89
N GLY A 746 -18.43 -28.51 -15.12
CA GLY A 746 -18.29 -28.28 -13.68
C GLY A 746 -17.32 -27.14 -13.33
N GLN A 747 -17.11 -26.21 -14.27
CA GLN A 747 -16.28 -25.02 -14.08
C GLN A 747 -17.10 -23.90 -13.43
N ASP A 748 -16.41 -22.94 -12.81
CA ASP A 748 -17.05 -21.73 -12.27
C ASP A 748 -17.36 -20.76 -13.43
N SER A 749 -18.63 -20.42 -13.63
CA SER A 749 -19.05 -19.48 -14.69
C SER A 749 -18.40 -18.11 -14.56
N THR A 750 -18.04 -17.70 -13.33
CA THR A 750 -17.42 -16.39 -13.06
C THR A 750 -15.97 -16.30 -13.52
N GLU A 751 -15.28 -17.42 -13.70
CA GLU A 751 -13.92 -17.47 -14.27
C GLU A 751 -13.96 -17.44 -15.81
N LEU A 752 -15.02 -17.99 -16.40
CA LEU A 752 -15.24 -18.03 -17.85
C LEU A 752 -15.80 -16.75 -18.43
N PHE A 753 -16.60 -15.99 -17.68
CA PHE A 753 -17.08 -14.68 -18.13
C PHE A 753 -17.11 -13.64 -17.00
N ASP A 754 -16.40 -12.55 -17.23
CA ASP A 754 -16.50 -11.31 -16.48
C ASP A 754 -16.58 -10.15 -17.48
N ARG A 755 -17.56 -9.26 -17.28
CA ARG A 755 -17.85 -8.17 -18.23
C ARG A 755 -16.66 -7.21 -18.39
N HIS A 756 -15.90 -6.97 -17.31
CA HIS A 756 -14.75 -6.09 -17.35
C HIS A 756 -13.57 -6.76 -18.06
N LEU A 757 -13.28 -8.03 -17.74
CA LEU A 757 -12.23 -8.80 -18.42
C LEU A 757 -12.52 -8.95 -19.91
N HIS A 758 -13.79 -9.20 -20.28
CA HIS A 758 -14.23 -9.26 -21.66
C HIS A 758 -13.97 -7.93 -22.40
N ALA A 759 -14.37 -6.80 -21.81
CA ALA A 759 -14.12 -5.49 -22.40
C ALA A 759 -12.62 -5.19 -22.55
N SER A 760 -11.81 -5.58 -21.55
CA SER A 760 -10.35 -5.42 -21.59
C SER A 760 -9.73 -6.24 -22.72
N PHE A 761 -10.17 -7.49 -22.90
CA PHE A 761 -9.70 -8.38 -23.96
C PHE A 761 -10.05 -7.83 -25.35
N VAL A 762 -11.29 -7.39 -25.57
CA VAL A 762 -11.70 -6.76 -26.85
C VAL A 762 -10.90 -5.49 -27.13
N THR A 763 -10.65 -4.66 -26.11
CA THR A 763 -9.81 -3.47 -26.26
C THR A 763 -8.39 -3.82 -26.71
N GLU A 764 -7.82 -4.89 -26.15
CA GLU A 764 -6.49 -5.36 -26.53
C GLU A 764 -6.46 -5.96 -27.95
N LEU A 765 -7.50 -6.71 -28.35
CA LEU A 765 -7.65 -7.19 -29.73
C LEU A 765 -7.67 -6.04 -30.75
N ILE A 766 -8.33 -4.93 -30.41
CA ILE A 766 -8.35 -3.73 -31.25
C ILE A 766 -6.95 -3.08 -31.30
N ARG A 767 -6.30 -2.95 -30.14
CA ARG A 767 -4.96 -2.34 -30.04
C ARG A 767 -3.91 -3.10 -30.86
N GLN A 768 -4.00 -4.44 -30.89
CA GLN A 768 -3.12 -5.32 -31.63
C GLN A 768 -3.50 -5.44 -33.12
N GLY A 769 -4.62 -4.86 -33.54
CA GLY A 769 -5.08 -4.87 -34.94
C GLY A 769 -5.78 -6.15 -35.39
N PHE A 770 -6.15 -7.06 -34.47
CA PHE A 770 -6.91 -8.27 -34.81
C PHE A 770 -8.40 -7.97 -35.08
N VAL A 771 -8.90 -6.87 -34.53
CA VAL A 771 -10.30 -6.42 -34.67
C VAL A 771 -10.31 -4.93 -34.98
N LEU A 772 -11.07 -4.51 -35.98
CA LEU A 772 -11.37 -3.09 -36.19
C LEU A 772 -12.69 -2.74 -35.50
N ARG A 773 -12.79 -1.50 -35.02
CA ARG A 773 -14.01 -0.97 -34.42
C ARG A 773 -14.59 0.12 -35.30
N ASP A 774 -15.83 -0.07 -35.73
CA ASP A 774 -16.63 0.92 -36.44
C ASP A 774 -17.92 1.19 -35.63
N GLY A 775 -17.96 2.31 -34.91
CA GLY A 775 -19.01 2.59 -33.92
C GLY A 775 -19.10 1.50 -32.84
N ASP A 776 -20.22 0.79 -32.82
CA ASP A 776 -20.45 -0.36 -31.91
C ASP A 776 -20.13 -1.72 -32.55
N MET A 777 -19.80 -1.75 -33.85
CA MET A 777 -19.49 -2.97 -34.59
C MET A 777 -18.01 -3.32 -34.46
N LEU A 778 -17.76 -4.60 -34.23
CA LEU A 778 -16.44 -5.23 -34.20
C LEU A 778 -16.27 -6.06 -35.47
N ILE A 779 -15.20 -5.79 -36.21
CA ILE A 779 -14.90 -6.41 -37.50
C ILE A 779 -13.60 -7.22 -37.37
N PRO A 780 -13.66 -8.55 -37.22
CA PRO A 780 -12.47 -9.39 -37.16
C PRO A 780 -11.66 -9.27 -38.47
N GLN A 781 -10.34 -9.16 -38.34
CA GLN A 781 -9.41 -9.15 -39.47
C GLN A 781 -9.01 -10.58 -39.87
N ALA A 782 -8.40 -10.77 -41.04
CA ALA A 782 -7.95 -12.09 -41.49
C ALA A 782 -6.97 -12.77 -40.49
N SER A 783 -6.12 -11.97 -39.84
CA SER A 783 -5.21 -12.40 -38.77
C SER A 783 -5.93 -12.99 -37.55
N MET A 784 -7.21 -12.69 -37.34
CA MET A 784 -8.00 -13.24 -36.24
C MET A 784 -8.14 -14.77 -36.33
N LEU A 785 -8.21 -15.31 -37.56
CA LEU A 785 -8.26 -16.76 -37.79
C LEU A 785 -6.95 -17.45 -37.39
N GLU A 786 -5.81 -16.79 -37.62
CA GLU A 786 -4.49 -17.26 -37.22
C GLU A 786 -4.37 -17.29 -35.69
N VAL A 787 -4.79 -16.21 -35.02
CA VAL A 787 -4.84 -16.15 -33.54
C VAL A 787 -5.72 -17.25 -32.95
N GLU A 788 -6.90 -17.49 -33.53
CA GLU A 788 -7.77 -18.59 -33.10
C GLU A 788 -7.07 -19.95 -33.26
N ASN A 789 -6.47 -20.19 -34.42
CA ASN A 789 -5.79 -21.45 -34.73
C ASN A 789 -4.58 -21.72 -33.83
N GLU A 790 -3.90 -20.68 -33.37
CA GLU A 790 -2.73 -20.79 -32.50
C GLU A 790 -3.10 -20.93 -31.03
N ALA A 791 -4.10 -20.17 -30.56
CA ALA A 791 -4.69 -20.35 -29.25
C ALA A 791 -5.21 -21.79 -29.06
N ARG A 792 -5.73 -22.40 -30.14
CA ARG A 792 -6.12 -23.82 -30.19
C ARG A 792 -4.98 -24.77 -29.79
N THR A 793 -3.71 -24.39 -30.00
CA THR A 793 -2.56 -25.26 -29.69
C THR A 793 -2.21 -25.29 -28.19
N LEU A 794 -2.69 -24.31 -27.41
CA LEU A 794 -2.47 -24.21 -25.97
C LEU A 794 -3.52 -24.98 -25.16
N LEU A 795 -4.74 -25.09 -25.69
CA LEU A 795 -5.88 -25.73 -25.04
C LEU A 795 -5.96 -27.22 -25.33
N GLY A 796 -6.38 -28.03 -24.35
CA GLY A 796 -6.60 -29.46 -24.53
C GLY A 796 -7.77 -29.75 -25.48
N GLU A 797 -7.72 -30.87 -26.21
CA GLU A 797 -8.69 -31.19 -27.26
C GLU A 797 -10.15 -31.19 -26.78
N GLN A 798 -10.42 -31.83 -25.63
CA GLN A 798 -11.77 -31.89 -25.05
C GLN A 798 -12.33 -30.50 -24.72
N VAL A 799 -11.51 -29.63 -24.12
CA VAL A 799 -11.88 -28.26 -23.77
C VAL A 799 -12.21 -27.44 -25.02
N ARG A 800 -11.42 -27.59 -26.08
CA ARG A 800 -11.65 -26.88 -27.36
C ARG A 800 -12.98 -27.29 -27.98
N HIS A 801 -13.27 -28.59 -28.04
CA HIS A 801 -14.54 -29.06 -28.57
C HIS A 801 -15.73 -28.57 -27.73
N ALA A 802 -15.60 -28.54 -26.40
CA ALA A 802 -16.62 -27.97 -25.53
C ALA A 802 -16.85 -26.48 -25.81
N ILE A 803 -15.78 -25.68 -25.92
CA ILE A 803 -15.87 -24.24 -26.21
C ILE A 803 -16.51 -23.98 -27.58
N ILE A 804 -16.06 -24.68 -28.63
CA ILE A 804 -16.62 -24.52 -29.98
C ILE A 804 -18.10 -24.92 -29.99
N SER A 805 -18.47 -26.03 -29.35
CA SER A 805 -19.86 -26.48 -29.26
C SER A 805 -20.74 -25.46 -28.53
N ALA A 806 -20.26 -24.90 -27.42
CA ALA A 806 -20.97 -23.86 -26.68
C ALA A 806 -21.12 -22.57 -27.51
N ALA A 807 -20.05 -22.14 -28.19
CA ALA A 807 -20.07 -20.96 -29.05
C ALA A 807 -21.06 -21.11 -30.23
N LEU A 808 -21.08 -22.28 -30.88
CA LEU A 808 -22.03 -22.57 -31.96
C LEU A 808 -23.47 -22.56 -31.45
N ALA A 809 -23.73 -23.16 -30.29
CA ALA A 809 -25.05 -23.16 -29.70
C ALA A 809 -25.54 -21.74 -29.34
N ALA A 810 -24.67 -20.89 -28.80
CA ALA A 810 -25.00 -19.51 -28.48
C ALA A 810 -25.24 -18.65 -29.73
N SER A 811 -24.48 -18.88 -30.81
CA SER A 811 -24.70 -18.20 -32.09
C SER A 811 -26.04 -18.56 -32.75
N ASN A 812 -26.54 -19.77 -32.50
CA ASN A 812 -27.83 -20.25 -33.03
C ASN A 812 -29.04 -19.87 -32.15
N ALA A 813 -28.81 -19.46 -30.90
CA ALA A 813 -29.87 -19.13 -29.94
C ALA A 813 -30.32 -17.65 -29.99
N SER A 814 -29.60 -16.82 -30.74
CA SER A 814 -29.77 -15.36 -30.80
C SER A 814 -30.42 -14.90 -32.10
#